data_AF-A0A3D3LSR2-F1
#
_entry.id   AF-A0A3D3LSR2-F1
#
_cell.length_a   1.000
_cell.length_b   1.000
_cell.length_c   1.000
_cell.angle_alpha   90.00
_cell.angle_beta   90.00
_cell.angle_gamma   90.00
#
_symmetry.space_group_name_H-M   'P 1'
#
loop_
_entity.id
_entity.type
_entity.pdbx_description
1 polymer ?
#
loop_
_entity_poly.entity_id
_entity_poly.type
_entity_poly.pdbx_seq_one_letter_code
_entity_poly.pdbx_strand_id
1 'polypeptide(L)'
;MKLNERTWAGQIISWIKQAVNNGTTVFQDATNDEGLIVASGKTKFPDVLLFIDRVSGIVFNGWELKFPDTEADDTLMLENALEKAQRLKSNSFVTWNGTEAIIWKIKDDNYTLSSLEKLKVYQKEIEIIKRNDLADRNNYHKHEAKLKNRLNEILHDLEQLYSIGELRNAINISSNIIDAITQTAIHFIPQLKFEINKLKSEDRQFRMKFNEWKIIESATLKILSTSSRRVENVEAEEILAKFTYYKLIGKILFYLTLAENLSGRIPMIELQKNNLIKKQFNDLFKKVREIDYQAVFENDFTDKIPFNKTINELLFELVRVFNEFDFKVLPTEVIGYILENLVPQIEKQKFGQYFTSEILAYLVTFSAIKNKNDVTFDPTSGTGTFLNSIYKTLQFYGNNNHQQILNQIWGNDISQFPATLSVINLYKQKVNDTSNFPRVFRSDFFSLTPGQTIEIPDNIEIFKFNKISIPKFDAIISNFPFIQQEDIPNEILTSHFKSEFAETQKAFIDGNKFEINRKSDYYIYCFYNSLKFLKADGVLAAITSNAWLGKNYGLQFKKFLLDNFHIKYIVKSNAEHWFRDSKVSTIFITLERGISSLPTKFVTLNFKLEDVFDVESLQHFENFYTEIDNCDNSINKNWNEDSQFKNVYQKTDGTITVSIVEHSHLINSLSTNENWATFFINQNPLKVFEQKLINPFPNVYDTGRGTRTGWDDMFIISNKQNKSLQIEQEFLISILKSSQEIKTIDYNIKPEYNIFVCDKDEDVLKSEYPNAYKHIKKFEKSKNKTGVPLPEVLTNKNKFWYTLKPEEAANIFISINPAKRLFFSFSKSPLILNQRLVAIRVNMNDVEIVTALLNSVVSLLIVELNGVSRNLGALDLNADFFKTKMKMFDPSLLTDYQKNKILKKFEVLNKRDMLDYDYEFIQKDRIEFDQQILNSFGFKIEILPKLYSLLTELIRNRVEMKFR
;
A
#
# COMPACT_ATOMS: atom_id res chain seq x y z
N MET A 1 14.38 -50.71 -32.83
CA MET A 1 13.30 -50.37 -31.87
C MET A 1 12.06 -50.00 -32.68
N LYS A 2 10.93 -50.68 -32.45
CA LYS A 2 9.63 -50.29 -33.04
C LYS A 2 9.03 -49.14 -32.23
N LEU A 3 8.37 -48.20 -32.91
CA LEU A 3 7.58 -47.14 -32.29
C LEU A 3 6.31 -47.75 -31.68
N ASN A 4 5.86 -47.20 -30.55
CA ASN A 4 4.59 -47.56 -29.93
C ASN A 4 3.65 -46.33 -29.91
N GLU A 5 2.38 -46.55 -29.57
CA GLU A 5 1.34 -45.51 -29.51
C GLU A 5 1.77 -44.30 -28.65
N ARG A 6 2.43 -44.55 -27.50
CA ARG A 6 2.95 -43.47 -26.64
C ARG A 6 4.03 -42.62 -27.31
N THR A 7 4.90 -43.25 -28.11
CA THR A 7 5.92 -42.52 -28.88
C THR A 7 5.28 -41.70 -29.99
N TRP A 8 4.21 -42.22 -30.60
CA TRP A 8 3.46 -41.51 -31.63
C TRP A 8 2.71 -40.29 -31.07
N ALA A 9 2.04 -40.44 -29.93
CA ALA A 9 1.43 -39.33 -29.20
C ALA A 9 2.44 -38.22 -28.88
N GLY A 10 3.64 -38.60 -28.41
CA GLY A 10 4.73 -37.66 -28.17
C GLY A 10 5.16 -36.86 -29.42
N GLN A 11 5.11 -37.47 -30.61
CA GLN A 11 5.39 -36.77 -31.86
C GLN A 11 4.27 -35.81 -32.27
N ILE A 12 3.01 -36.22 -32.10
CA ILE A 12 1.86 -35.33 -32.33
C ILE A 12 1.96 -34.08 -31.43
N ILE A 13 2.22 -34.27 -30.14
CA ILE A 13 2.42 -33.16 -29.18
C ILE A 13 3.57 -32.24 -29.61
N SER A 14 4.70 -32.82 -30.05
CA SER A 14 5.85 -32.05 -30.54
C SER A 14 5.46 -31.16 -31.74
N TRP A 15 4.65 -31.68 -32.67
CA TRP A 15 4.19 -30.90 -33.83
C TRP A 15 3.16 -29.85 -33.46
N ILE A 16 2.26 -30.13 -32.51
CA ILE A 16 1.34 -29.12 -31.98
C ILE A 16 2.15 -27.97 -31.36
N LYS A 17 3.15 -28.27 -30.52
CA LYS A 17 4.04 -27.26 -29.94
C LYS A 17 4.79 -26.44 -30.99
N GLN A 18 5.17 -27.05 -32.11
CA GLN A 18 5.75 -26.31 -33.24
C GLN A 18 4.73 -25.35 -33.88
N ALA A 19 3.48 -25.79 -34.08
CA ALA A 19 2.42 -24.94 -34.59
C ALA A 19 2.12 -23.75 -33.66
N VAL A 20 2.09 -23.99 -32.34
CA VAL A 20 1.94 -22.96 -31.31
C VAL A 20 3.10 -21.95 -31.38
N ASN A 21 4.35 -22.42 -31.37
CA ASN A 21 5.53 -21.53 -31.39
C ASN A 21 5.61 -20.70 -32.69
N ASN A 22 5.10 -21.23 -33.80
CA ASN A 22 5.05 -20.53 -35.08
C ASN A 22 3.85 -19.59 -35.21
N GLY A 23 2.94 -19.56 -34.23
CA GLY A 23 1.73 -18.72 -34.25
C GLY A 23 0.71 -19.14 -35.32
N THR A 24 0.68 -20.41 -35.71
CA THR A 24 -0.21 -20.91 -36.78
C THR A 24 -1.53 -21.47 -36.27
N THR A 25 -1.80 -21.39 -34.96
CA THR A 25 -3.05 -21.83 -34.33
C THR A 25 -3.36 -20.97 -33.10
N VAL A 26 -4.64 -20.88 -32.72
CA VAL A 26 -5.09 -20.18 -31.49
C VAL A 26 -4.78 -20.93 -30.19
N PHE A 27 -4.47 -22.23 -30.26
CA PHE A 27 -4.15 -23.02 -29.07
C PHE A 27 -2.79 -22.63 -28.50
N GLN A 28 -2.62 -22.76 -27.18
CA GLN A 28 -1.42 -22.30 -26.48
C GLN A 28 -0.49 -23.42 -26.04
N ASP A 29 -0.97 -24.66 -25.93
CA ASP A 29 -0.10 -25.81 -25.62
C ASP A 29 -0.78 -27.16 -25.89
N ALA A 30 0.00 -28.23 -25.89
CA ALA A 30 -0.48 -29.60 -25.77
C ALA A 30 0.41 -30.47 -24.89
N THR A 31 -0.19 -31.41 -24.13
CA THR A 31 0.54 -32.36 -23.27
C THR A 31 -0.14 -33.72 -23.19
N ASN A 32 0.58 -34.75 -22.76
CA ASN A 32 0.05 -36.06 -22.36
C ASN A 32 0.32 -36.37 -20.88
N ASP A 33 0.91 -35.41 -20.16
CA ASP A 33 1.33 -35.61 -18.77
C ASP A 33 0.15 -35.41 -17.81
N GLU A 34 -0.85 -34.60 -18.15
CA GLU A 34 -1.97 -34.28 -17.25
C GLU A 34 -2.90 -35.49 -16.97
N GLY A 35 -2.93 -35.92 -15.71
CA GLY A 35 -3.70 -37.07 -15.24
C GLY A 35 -5.09 -36.69 -14.70
N LEU A 36 -6.10 -37.45 -15.11
CA LEU A 36 -7.48 -37.34 -14.64
C LEU A 36 -7.84 -38.54 -13.75
N ILE A 37 -8.33 -38.27 -12.54
CA ILE A 37 -8.82 -39.33 -11.65
C ILE A 37 -10.24 -39.71 -12.07
N VAL A 38 -10.40 -40.92 -12.60
CA VAL A 38 -11.71 -41.43 -13.04
C VAL A 38 -12.49 -42.09 -11.90
N ALA A 39 -13.77 -42.44 -12.14
CA ALA A 39 -14.68 -42.92 -11.09
C ALA A 39 -14.20 -44.22 -10.40
N SER A 40 -13.37 -44.99 -11.08
CA SER A 40 -12.72 -46.19 -10.54
C SER A 40 -11.52 -45.91 -9.61
N GLY A 41 -11.14 -44.64 -9.43
CA GLY A 41 -9.97 -44.23 -8.64
C GLY A 41 -8.63 -44.38 -9.36
N LYS A 42 -8.61 -44.84 -10.62
CA LYS A 42 -7.40 -44.89 -11.46
C LYS A 42 -7.16 -43.53 -12.11
N THR A 43 -5.89 -43.15 -12.26
CA THR A 43 -5.50 -42.00 -13.09
C THR A 43 -5.47 -42.43 -14.55
N LYS A 44 -6.23 -41.74 -15.41
CA LYS A 44 -6.17 -41.88 -16.87
C LYS A 44 -5.54 -40.64 -17.47
N PHE A 45 -4.75 -40.84 -18.51
CA PHE A 45 -4.09 -39.77 -19.26
C PHE A 45 -4.68 -39.74 -20.66
N PRO A 46 -5.24 -38.61 -21.14
CA PRO A 46 -5.50 -38.43 -22.56
C PRO A 46 -4.18 -38.54 -23.35
N ASP A 47 -4.23 -39.07 -24.57
CA ASP A 47 -3.02 -39.19 -25.39
C ASP A 47 -2.52 -37.82 -25.85
N VAL A 48 -3.45 -36.86 -26.02
CA VAL A 48 -3.17 -35.43 -26.17
C VAL A 48 -4.23 -34.65 -25.40
N LEU A 49 -3.83 -33.66 -24.61
CA LEU A 49 -4.66 -32.60 -24.06
C LEU A 49 -4.30 -31.29 -24.74
N LEU A 50 -5.28 -30.61 -25.31
CA LEU A 50 -5.09 -29.36 -26.05
C LEU A 50 -5.57 -28.18 -25.20
N PHE A 51 -4.74 -27.15 -25.06
CA PHE A 51 -5.01 -25.97 -24.21
C PHE A 51 -5.32 -24.75 -25.04
N ILE A 52 -6.27 -23.96 -24.55
CA ILE A 52 -6.48 -22.61 -25.06
C ILE A 52 -5.83 -21.54 -24.19
N ASP A 53 -5.69 -21.81 -22.90
CA ASP A 53 -4.90 -21.01 -21.97
C ASP A 53 -4.16 -21.95 -21.01
N ARG A 54 -2.85 -22.06 -21.17
CA ARG A 54 -2.02 -22.91 -20.30
C ARG A 54 -1.85 -22.32 -18.91
N VAL A 55 -1.78 -20.99 -18.80
CA VAL A 55 -1.51 -20.29 -17.52
C VAL A 55 -2.70 -20.45 -16.58
N SER A 56 -3.91 -20.28 -17.10
CA SER A 56 -5.15 -20.45 -16.33
C SER A 56 -5.62 -21.92 -16.27
N GLY A 57 -4.98 -22.82 -17.03
CA GLY A 57 -5.32 -24.25 -17.10
C GLY A 57 -6.67 -24.49 -17.79
N ILE A 58 -6.97 -23.75 -18.85
CA ILE A 58 -8.20 -23.90 -19.65
C ILE A 58 -7.95 -24.94 -20.73
N VAL A 59 -8.50 -26.13 -20.50
CA VAL A 59 -8.47 -27.24 -21.45
C VAL A 59 -9.54 -27.03 -22.52
N PHE A 60 -9.18 -27.21 -23.78
CA PHE A 60 -10.12 -27.21 -24.89
C PHE A 60 -10.75 -28.60 -25.09
N ASN A 61 -9.95 -29.61 -25.44
CA ASN A 61 -10.40 -31.00 -25.55
C ASN A 61 -9.26 -32.03 -25.37
N GLY A 62 -9.64 -33.29 -25.21
CA GLY A 62 -8.73 -34.43 -25.15
C GLY A 62 -8.76 -35.26 -26.44
N TRP A 63 -7.64 -35.89 -26.79
CA TRP A 63 -7.51 -36.76 -27.95
C TRP A 63 -7.14 -38.18 -27.50
N GLU A 64 -7.70 -39.17 -28.17
CA GLU A 64 -7.36 -40.59 -28.01
C GLU A 64 -6.71 -41.08 -29.30
N LEU A 65 -5.58 -41.78 -29.16
CA LEU A 65 -4.73 -42.20 -30.25
C LEU A 65 -4.56 -43.72 -30.27
N LYS A 66 -4.73 -44.33 -31.46
CA LYS A 66 -4.48 -45.75 -31.69
C LYS A 66 -3.65 -45.99 -32.94
N PHE A 67 -3.20 -47.22 -33.17
CA PHE A 67 -2.63 -47.59 -34.46
C PHE A 67 -3.72 -48.11 -35.42
N PRO A 68 -3.44 -48.21 -36.74
CA PRO A 68 -4.45 -48.53 -37.76
C PRO A 68 -5.18 -49.87 -37.58
N ASP A 69 -4.67 -50.75 -36.71
CA ASP A 69 -5.32 -52.00 -36.30
C ASP A 69 -6.53 -51.79 -35.35
N THR A 70 -6.85 -50.55 -34.99
CA THR A 70 -8.08 -50.15 -34.27
C THR A 70 -8.76 -49.03 -35.06
N GLU A 71 -10.05 -49.18 -35.39
CA GLU A 71 -10.81 -48.14 -36.09
C GLU A 71 -10.98 -46.88 -35.22
N ALA A 72 -11.08 -45.71 -35.85
CA ALA A 72 -11.19 -44.44 -35.13
C ALA A 72 -12.53 -44.29 -34.38
N ASP A 73 -13.53 -45.11 -34.68
CA ASP A 73 -14.82 -45.20 -33.98
C ASP A 73 -15.01 -46.52 -33.23
N ASP A 74 -13.90 -47.21 -32.88
CA ASP A 74 -13.91 -48.39 -32.02
C ASP A 74 -14.61 -48.10 -30.67
N THR A 75 -15.47 -49.01 -30.23
CA THR A 75 -16.31 -48.81 -29.05
C THR A 75 -15.49 -48.62 -27.77
N LEU A 76 -14.40 -49.38 -27.57
CA LEU A 76 -13.56 -49.26 -26.38
C LEU A 76 -12.76 -47.96 -26.40
N MET A 77 -12.30 -47.53 -27.59
CA MET A 77 -11.64 -46.24 -27.78
C MET A 77 -12.59 -45.08 -27.46
N LEU A 78 -13.83 -45.13 -27.94
CA LEU A 78 -14.84 -44.11 -27.68
C LEU A 78 -15.28 -44.07 -26.22
N GLU A 79 -15.47 -45.21 -25.55
CA GLU A 79 -15.77 -45.26 -24.11
C GLU A 79 -14.63 -44.64 -23.29
N ASN A 80 -13.36 -44.90 -23.65
CA ASN A 80 -12.22 -44.31 -22.98
C ASN A 80 -12.16 -42.78 -23.18
N ALA A 81 -12.40 -42.32 -24.41
CA ALA A 81 -12.42 -40.89 -24.73
C ALA A 81 -13.60 -40.17 -24.06
N LEU A 82 -14.79 -40.79 -24.01
CA LEU A 82 -15.98 -40.26 -23.33
C LEU A 82 -15.77 -40.13 -21.83
N GLU A 83 -15.19 -41.13 -21.16
CA GLU A 83 -14.92 -41.08 -19.72
C GLU A 83 -13.95 -39.92 -19.38
N LYS A 84 -12.94 -39.68 -20.24
CA LYS A 84 -12.02 -38.54 -20.11
C LYS A 84 -12.74 -37.22 -20.38
N ALA A 85 -13.56 -37.13 -21.43
CA ALA A 85 -14.33 -35.94 -21.77
C ALA A 85 -15.33 -35.56 -20.66
N GLN A 86 -15.98 -36.53 -20.03
CA GLN A 86 -16.87 -36.33 -18.88
C GLN A 86 -16.15 -35.70 -17.70
N ARG A 87 -14.94 -36.18 -17.39
CA ARG A 87 -14.12 -35.63 -16.30
C ARG A 87 -13.65 -34.21 -16.61
N LEU A 88 -13.30 -33.95 -17.85
CA LEU A 88 -12.96 -32.62 -18.33
C LEU A 88 -14.18 -31.71 -18.50
N LYS A 89 -15.42 -32.23 -18.42
CA LYS A 89 -16.66 -31.55 -18.86
C LYS A 89 -16.55 -30.95 -20.27
N SER A 90 -15.76 -31.58 -21.14
CA SER A 90 -15.64 -31.17 -22.55
C SER A 90 -16.86 -31.64 -23.32
N ASN A 91 -17.38 -30.80 -24.21
CA ASN A 91 -18.43 -31.21 -25.14
C ASN A 91 -17.85 -31.84 -26.43
N SER A 92 -16.55 -32.11 -26.48
CA SER A 92 -15.89 -32.76 -27.63
C SER A 92 -14.62 -33.52 -27.27
N PHE A 93 -14.19 -34.37 -28.21
CA PHE A 93 -12.87 -35.00 -28.22
C PHE A 93 -12.50 -35.41 -29.64
N VAL A 94 -11.24 -35.79 -29.84
CA VAL A 94 -10.73 -36.30 -31.13
C VAL A 94 -10.31 -37.75 -30.97
N THR A 95 -10.66 -38.60 -31.92
CA THR A 95 -10.06 -39.93 -32.06
C THR A 95 -9.24 -39.98 -33.35
N TRP A 96 -8.04 -40.56 -33.29
CA TRP A 96 -7.19 -40.70 -34.46
C TRP A 96 -6.35 -41.97 -34.40
N ASN A 97 -6.43 -42.80 -35.44
CA ASN A 97 -5.65 -44.04 -35.54
C ASN A 97 -4.45 -43.96 -36.51
N GLY A 98 -4.14 -42.76 -37.01
CA GLY A 98 -3.15 -42.47 -38.05
C GLY A 98 -3.69 -42.57 -39.47
N THR A 99 -4.65 -43.48 -39.72
CA THR A 99 -5.35 -43.62 -41.00
C THR A 99 -6.51 -42.64 -41.12
N GLU A 100 -7.34 -42.57 -40.08
CA GLU A 100 -8.60 -41.80 -40.01
C GLU A 100 -8.65 -41.03 -38.70
N ALA A 101 -9.07 -39.77 -38.77
CA ALA A 101 -9.36 -38.94 -37.61
C ALA A 101 -10.84 -38.57 -37.60
N ILE A 102 -11.42 -38.38 -36.42
CA ILE A 102 -12.80 -37.94 -36.23
C ILE A 102 -12.85 -36.91 -35.11
N ILE A 103 -13.51 -35.78 -35.36
CA ILE A 103 -13.92 -34.82 -34.32
C ILE A 103 -15.33 -35.21 -33.86
N TRP A 104 -15.47 -35.48 -32.57
CA TRP A 104 -16.72 -35.85 -31.94
C TRP A 104 -17.30 -34.70 -31.14
N LYS A 105 -18.62 -34.50 -31.23
CA LYS A 105 -19.40 -33.65 -30.34
C LYS A 105 -20.28 -34.49 -29.46
N ILE A 106 -20.42 -34.06 -28.22
CA ILE A 106 -21.28 -34.67 -27.21
C ILE A 106 -22.52 -33.78 -27.11
N LYS A 107 -23.69 -34.30 -27.51
CA LYS A 107 -24.95 -33.53 -27.66
C LYS A 107 -25.58 -33.11 -26.34
N ASP A 108 -25.36 -33.89 -25.28
CA ASP A 108 -25.92 -33.68 -23.96
C ASP A 108 -24.88 -33.94 -22.86
N ASP A 109 -25.15 -33.47 -21.64
CA ASP A 109 -24.24 -33.67 -20.50
C ASP A 109 -24.34 -35.09 -19.89
N ASN A 110 -24.83 -36.08 -20.65
CA ASN A 110 -24.99 -37.46 -20.18
C ASN A 110 -23.79 -38.36 -20.52
N TYR A 111 -22.90 -37.94 -21.43
CA TYR A 111 -21.64 -38.63 -21.77
C TYR A 111 -21.78 -40.13 -22.08
N THR A 112 -22.79 -40.48 -22.87
CA THR A 112 -23.03 -41.85 -23.34
C THR A 112 -22.66 -41.99 -24.81
N LEU A 113 -22.41 -43.22 -25.30
CA LEU A 113 -22.14 -43.43 -26.73
C LEU A 113 -23.27 -42.92 -27.63
N SER A 114 -24.53 -42.97 -27.18
CA SER A 114 -25.68 -42.43 -27.91
C SER A 114 -25.71 -40.91 -28.01
N SER A 115 -24.94 -40.20 -27.17
CA SER A 115 -24.82 -38.74 -27.20
C SER A 115 -23.82 -38.23 -28.24
N LEU A 116 -23.06 -39.13 -28.87
CA LEU A 116 -21.98 -38.78 -29.79
C LEU A 116 -22.49 -38.42 -31.19
N GLU A 117 -21.93 -37.34 -31.73
CA GLU A 117 -22.12 -36.87 -33.10
C GLU A 117 -20.78 -36.68 -33.78
N LYS A 118 -20.63 -37.25 -34.99
CA LYS A 118 -19.46 -37.00 -35.84
C LYS A 118 -19.59 -35.60 -36.45
N LEU A 119 -18.83 -34.63 -35.96
CA LEU A 119 -18.81 -33.28 -36.54
C LEU A 119 -18.00 -33.25 -37.84
N LYS A 120 -16.86 -33.94 -37.84
CA LYS A 120 -15.99 -34.03 -39.01
C LYS A 120 -15.28 -35.37 -39.04
N VAL A 121 -15.32 -36.01 -40.20
CA VAL A 121 -14.60 -37.25 -40.50
C VAL A 121 -13.58 -36.93 -41.58
N TYR A 122 -12.32 -37.23 -41.32
CA TYR A 122 -11.24 -37.00 -42.26
C TYR A 122 -11.06 -38.22 -43.16
N GLN A 123 -10.73 -38.00 -44.44
CA GLN A 123 -10.57 -39.11 -45.39
C GLN A 123 -9.41 -40.04 -44.98
N LYS A 124 -9.62 -41.36 -45.14
CA LYS A 124 -8.62 -42.38 -44.81
C LYS A 124 -7.35 -42.22 -45.64
N GLU A 125 -6.19 -42.20 -44.99
CA GLU A 125 -4.88 -42.22 -45.66
C GLU A 125 -4.60 -43.60 -46.25
N ILE A 126 -4.72 -43.72 -47.57
CA ILE A 126 -4.64 -45.00 -48.31
C ILE A 126 -3.30 -45.73 -48.11
N GLU A 127 -2.24 -45.00 -47.76
CA GLU A 127 -0.91 -45.59 -47.53
C GLU A 127 -0.65 -46.03 -46.08
N ILE A 128 -1.54 -45.71 -45.14
CA ILE A 128 -1.41 -46.07 -43.72
C ILE A 128 -2.58 -47.01 -43.41
N ILE A 129 -2.35 -48.32 -43.38
CA ILE A 129 -3.43 -49.32 -43.22
C ILE A 129 -3.14 -50.28 -42.07
N LYS A 130 -1.87 -50.57 -41.80
CA LYS A 130 -1.44 -51.60 -40.86
C LYS A 130 -0.65 -50.98 -39.72
N ARG A 131 -0.66 -51.65 -38.56
CA ARG A 131 0.14 -51.28 -37.37
C ARG A 131 1.60 -50.97 -37.69
N ASN A 132 2.25 -51.76 -38.56
CA ASN A 132 3.67 -51.58 -38.91
C ASN A 132 3.93 -50.33 -39.77
N ASP A 133 2.91 -49.68 -40.34
CA ASP A 133 3.09 -48.45 -41.11
C ASP A 133 3.43 -47.28 -40.18
N LEU A 134 2.98 -47.33 -38.93
CA LEU A 134 3.35 -46.39 -37.86
C LEU A 134 4.39 -46.96 -36.88
N ALA A 135 4.38 -48.27 -36.62
CA ALA A 135 5.28 -48.90 -35.65
C ALA A 135 6.71 -49.14 -36.18
N ASP A 136 6.90 -49.27 -37.50
CA ASP A 136 8.25 -49.35 -38.10
C ASP A 136 8.77 -47.95 -38.43
N ARG A 137 9.99 -47.62 -37.98
CA ARG A 137 10.56 -46.27 -38.17
C ARG A 137 10.70 -45.88 -39.64
N ASN A 138 11.08 -46.81 -40.51
CA ASN A 138 11.31 -46.50 -41.93
C ASN A 138 9.99 -46.23 -42.65
N ASN A 139 8.92 -46.94 -42.28
CA ASN A 139 7.58 -46.66 -42.81
C ASN A 139 7.01 -45.37 -42.23
N TYR A 140 7.13 -45.16 -40.91
CA TYR A 140 6.67 -43.94 -40.25
C TYR A 140 7.26 -42.67 -40.90
N HIS A 141 8.58 -42.64 -41.17
CA HIS A 141 9.22 -41.50 -41.83
C HIS A 141 8.69 -41.20 -43.23
N LYS A 142 8.20 -42.21 -43.97
CA LYS A 142 7.55 -41.97 -45.28
C LYS A 142 6.20 -41.27 -45.14
N HIS A 143 5.50 -41.52 -44.03
CA HIS A 143 4.15 -41.00 -43.79
C HIS A 143 4.13 -39.73 -42.92
N GLU A 144 5.26 -39.36 -42.31
CA GLU A 144 5.37 -38.24 -41.37
C GLU A 144 4.80 -36.92 -41.90
N ALA A 145 5.11 -36.57 -43.16
CA ALA A 145 4.61 -35.35 -43.79
C ALA A 145 3.08 -35.33 -43.94
N LYS A 146 2.47 -36.48 -44.25
CA LYS A 146 1.01 -36.61 -44.39
C LYS A 146 0.31 -36.50 -43.03
N LEU A 147 0.88 -37.15 -42.01
CA LEU A 147 0.38 -37.04 -40.63
C LEU A 147 0.47 -35.60 -40.12
N LYS A 148 1.56 -34.88 -40.40
CA LYS A 148 1.69 -33.44 -40.08
C LYS A 148 0.63 -32.59 -40.79
N ASN A 149 0.39 -32.82 -42.07
CA ASN A 149 -0.66 -32.10 -42.80
C ASN A 149 -2.04 -32.36 -42.20
N ARG A 150 -2.36 -33.63 -41.88
CA ARG A 150 -3.62 -33.98 -41.22
C ARG A 150 -3.77 -33.30 -39.86
N LEU A 151 -2.71 -33.27 -39.06
CA LEU A 151 -2.71 -32.56 -37.78
C LEU A 151 -3.07 -31.08 -37.95
N ASN A 152 -2.47 -30.40 -38.92
CA ASN A 152 -2.74 -28.99 -39.18
C ASN A 152 -4.20 -28.74 -39.62
N GLU A 153 -4.78 -29.64 -40.42
CA GLU A 153 -6.20 -29.60 -40.77
C GLU A 153 -7.08 -29.74 -39.51
N ILE A 154 -6.78 -30.72 -38.64
CA ILE A 154 -7.52 -30.92 -37.39
C ILE A 154 -7.45 -29.68 -36.51
N LEU A 155 -6.26 -29.10 -36.31
CA LEU A 155 -6.10 -27.89 -35.50
C LEU A 155 -6.89 -26.71 -36.08
N HIS A 156 -6.85 -26.51 -37.40
CA HIS A 156 -7.59 -25.44 -38.06
C HIS A 156 -9.11 -25.61 -37.90
N ASP A 157 -9.63 -26.83 -38.04
CA ASP A 157 -11.06 -27.08 -37.89
C ASP A 157 -11.53 -26.94 -36.44
N LEU A 158 -10.74 -27.41 -35.48
CA LEU A 158 -11.01 -27.20 -34.06
C LEU A 158 -11.05 -25.72 -33.70
N GLU A 159 -10.14 -24.91 -34.25
CA GLU A 159 -10.11 -23.45 -34.11
C GLU A 159 -11.36 -22.79 -34.70
N GLN A 160 -11.80 -23.19 -35.89
CA GLN A 160 -13.03 -22.66 -36.49
C GLN A 160 -14.25 -23.02 -35.65
N LEU A 161 -14.39 -24.29 -35.25
CA LEU A 161 -15.50 -24.78 -34.45
C LEU A 161 -15.56 -24.11 -33.06
N TYR A 162 -14.40 -23.80 -32.48
CA TYR A 162 -14.32 -22.99 -31.27
C TYR A 162 -14.79 -21.55 -31.51
N SER A 163 -14.27 -20.91 -32.56
CA SER A 163 -14.55 -19.49 -32.86
C SER A 163 -16.03 -19.21 -33.14
N ILE A 164 -16.75 -20.18 -33.71
CA ILE A 164 -18.20 -20.08 -33.97
C ILE A 164 -19.07 -20.58 -32.80
N GLY A 165 -18.46 -21.03 -31.69
CA GLY A 165 -19.15 -21.46 -30.47
C GLY A 165 -19.80 -22.85 -30.54
N GLU A 166 -19.51 -23.63 -31.58
CA GLU A 166 -19.97 -25.02 -31.76
C GLU A 166 -19.33 -25.95 -30.72
N LEU A 167 -18.02 -25.75 -30.44
CA LEU A 167 -17.27 -26.44 -29.40
C LEU A 167 -16.94 -25.48 -28.24
N ARG A 168 -17.00 -25.99 -27.01
CA ARG A 168 -16.78 -25.23 -25.78
C ARG A 168 -15.54 -25.73 -25.06
N ASN A 169 -14.89 -24.84 -24.31
CA ASN A 169 -13.81 -25.21 -23.40
C ASN A 169 -14.33 -26.18 -22.34
N ALA A 170 -13.50 -27.13 -21.94
CA ALA A 170 -13.88 -28.23 -21.07
C ALA A 170 -14.01 -27.79 -19.61
N ILE A 171 -12.89 -27.48 -18.95
CA ILE A 171 -12.82 -26.96 -17.59
C ILE A 171 -11.72 -25.89 -17.53
N ASN A 172 -11.98 -24.85 -16.75
CA ASN A 172 -10.94 -23.98 -16.21
C ASN A 172 -10.54 -24.51 -14.83
N ILE A 173 -9.40 -25.19 -14.75
CA ILE A 173 -8.94 -25.88 -13.53
C ILE A 173 -8.76 -24.87 -12.40
N SER A 174 -8.11 -23.75 -12.69
CA SER A 174 -7.82 -22.72 -11.70
C SER A 174 -9.10 -22.05 -11.19
N SER A 175 -10.03 -21.69 -12.07
CA SER A 175 -11.32 -21.10 -11.66
C SER A 175 -12.12 -22.05 -10.78
N ASN A 176 -12.17 -23.34 -11.09
CA ASN A 176 -12.90 -24.30 -10.25
C ASN A 176 -12.34 -24.37 -8.82
N ILE A 177 -11.01 -24.38 -8.68
CA ILE A 177 -10.35 -24.37 -7.37
C ILE A 177 -10.60 -23.04 -6.64
N ILE A 178 -10.44 -21.90 -7.31
CA ILE A 178 -10.65 -20.56 -6.73
C ILE A 178 -12.13 -20.37 -6.32
N ASP A 179 -13.07 -20.85 -7.13
CA ASP A 179 -14.50 -20.82 -6.84
C ASP A 179 -14.82 -21.71 -5.65
N ALA A 180 -14.27 -22.93 -5.58
CA ALA A 180 -14.46 -23.83 -4.44
C ALA A 180 -13.93 -23.22 -3.13
N ILE A 181 -12.77 -22.56 -3.17
CA ILE A 181 -12.22 -21.80 -2.02
C ILE A 181 -13.18 -20.67 -1.64
N THR A 182 -13.63 -19.87 -2.61
CA THR A 182 -14.52 -18.73 -2.36
C THR A 182 -15.87 -19.15 -1.79
N GLN A 183 -16.49 -20.19 -2.34
CA GLN A 183 -17.75 -20.75 -1.85
C GLN A 183 -17.60 -21.35 -0.45
N THR A 184 -16.48 -22.05 -0.20
CA THR A 184 -16.19 -22.61 1.13
C THR A 184 -16.04 -21.48 2.15
N ALA A 185 -15.35 -20.39 1.81
CA ALA A 185 -15.10 -19.25 2.68
C ALA A 185 -16.40 -18.66 3.26
N ILE A 186 -17.47 -18.56 2.45
CA ILE A 186 -18.79 -18.02 2.84
C ILE A 186 -19.35 -18.73 4.07
N HIS A 187 -19.16 -20.05 4.17
CA HIS A 187 -19.67 -20.85 5.29
C HIS A 187 -18.62 -21.14 6.35
N PHE A 188 -17.34 -21.20 5.98
CA PHE A 188 -16.24 -21.54 6.88
C PHE A 188 -15.87 -20.39 7.82
N ILE A 189 -15.76 -19.16 7.29
CA ILE A 189 -15.35 -17.98 8.06
C ILE A 189 -16.32 -17.69 9.23
N PRO A 190 -17.66 -17.72 9.05
CA PRO A 190 -18.59 -17.56 10.16
C PRO A 190 -18.41 -18.60 11.27
N GLN A 191 -18.10 -19.84 10.91
CA GLN A 191 -17.85 -20.91 11.88
C GLN A 191 -16.54 -20.70 12.64
N LEU A 192 -15.46 -20.29 11.96
CA LEU A 192 -14.22 -19.90 12.63
C LEU A 192 -14.44 -18.74 13.59
N LYS A 193 -15.20 -17.72 13.18
CA LYS A 193 -15.54 -16.57 14.01
C LYS A 193 -16.30 -16.99 15.27
N PHE A 194 -17.21 -17.96 15.16
CA PHE A 194 -17.91 -18.54 16.30
C PHE A 194 -16.94 -19.22 17.28
N GLU A 195 -16.04 -20.08 16.79
CA GLU A 195 -15.05 -20.78 17.63
C GLU A 195 -14.03 -19.81 18.26
N ILE A 196 -13.61 -18.77 17.53
CA ILE A 196 -12.75 -17.70 18.06
C ILE A 196 -13.44 -17.00 19.23
N ASN A 197 -14.72 -16.63 19.09
CA ASN A 197 -15.46 -15.97 20.17
C ASN A 197 -15.60 -16.88 21.40
N LYS A 198 -15.88 -18.17 21.19
CA LYS A 198 -15.95 -19.16 22.25
C LYS A 198 -14.63 -19.32 22.99
N LEU A 199 -13.52 -19.53 22.28
CA LEU A 199 -12.18 -19.62 22.87
C LEU A 199 -11.79 -18.32 23.59
N LYS A 200 -12.16 -17.17 23.04
CA LYS A 200 -11.97 -15.88 23.70
C LYS A 200 -12.74 -15.84 25.02
N SER A 201 -13.94 -16.40 25.14
CA SER A 201 -14.61 -16.46 26.46
C SER A 201 -13.97 -17.48 27.43
N GLU A 202 -13.47 -18.60 26.93
CA GLU A 202 -13.10 -19.76 27.76
C GLU A 202 -11.60 -19.80 28.12
N ASP A 203 -10.69 -19.37 27.24
CA ASP A 203 -9.23 -19.47 27.40
C ASP A 203 -8.58 -18.08 27.58
N ARG A 204 -8.03 -17.84 28.78
CA ARG A 204 -7.31 -16.61 29.13
C ARG A 204 -6.06 -16.39 28.28
N GLN A 205 -5.29 -17.44 28.00
CA GLN A 205 -4.08 -17.32 27.18
C GLN A 205 -4.43 -16.98 25.74
N PHE A 206 -5.47 -17.61 25.19
CA PHE A 206 -5.96 -17.28 23.84
C PHE A 206 -6.43 -15.82 23.78
N ARG A 207 -7.19 -15.33 24.77
CA ARG A 207 -7.57 -13.90 24.87
C ARG A 207 -6.38 -12.96 24.84
N MET A 208 -5.34 -13.27 25.61
CA MET A 208 -4.14 -12.43 25.67
C MET A 208 -3.47 -12.36 24.28
N LYS A 209 -3.27 -13.52 23.63
CA LYS A 209 -2.68 -13.58 22.28
C LYS A 209 -3.54 -12.89 21.22
N PHE A 210 -4.86 -13.01 21.32
CA PHE A 210 -5.79 -12.27 20.47
C PHE A 210 -5.65 -10.76 20.62
N ASN A 211 -5.52 -10.26 21.86
CA ASN A 211 -5.32 -8.84 22.10
C ASN A 211 -3.94 -8.35 21.63
N GLU A 212 -2.89 -9.14 21.81
CA GLU A 212 -1.55 -8.87 21.24
C GLU A 212 -1.63 -8.77 19.71
N TRP A 213 -2.29 -9.73 19.06
CA TRP A 213 -2.51 -9.72 17.61
C TRP A 213 -3.28 -8.47 17.17
N LYS A 214 -4.32 -8.05 17.91
CA LYS A 214 -5.04 -6.80 17.62
C LYS A 214 -4.17 -5.55 17.71
N ILE A 215 -3.16 -5.54 18.58
CA ILE A 215 -2.22 -4.42 18.69
C ILE A 215 -1.30 -4.42 17.47
N ILE A 216 -0.76 -5.58 17.10
CA ILE A 216 0.09 -5.75 15.92
C ILE A 216 -0.67 -5.32 14.64
N GLU A 217 -1.92 -5.75 14.50
CA GLU A 217 -2.79 -5.43 13.36
C GLU A 217 -3.63 -4.15 13.55
N SER A 218 -3.32 -3.32 14.55
CA SER A 218 -4.14 -2.16 14.92
C SER A 218 -4.29 -1.16 13.76
N ALA A 219 -3.23 -0.93 13.00
CA ALA A 219 -3.25 -0.12 11.79
C ALA A 219 -4.22 -0.70 10.74
N THR A 220 -4.09 -1.99 10.44
CA THR A 220 -4.96 -2.74 9.53
C THR A 220 -6.44 -2.62 9.95
N LEU A 221 -6.75 -2.88 11.22
CA LEU A 221 -8.11 -2.82 11.77
C LEU A 221 -8.71 -1.40 11.76
N LYS A 222 -7.90 -0.38 12.08
CA LYS A 222 -8.34 1.03 12.13
C LYS A 222 -8.61 1.60 10.74
N ILE A 223 -7.80 1.23 9.75
CA ILE A 223 -8.03 1.67 8.37
C ILE A 223 -9.25 0.92 7.81
N LEU A 224 -9.43 -0.39 8.07
CA LEU A 224 -10.61 -1.14 7.60
C LEU A 224 -11.93 -0.55 8.12
N SER A 225 -11.92 -0.05 9.36
CA SER A 225 -13.09 0.62 9.95
C SER A 225 -13.33 2.05 9.43
N THR A 226 -12.39 2.62 8.66
CA THR A 226 -12.45 4.01 8.16
C THR A 226 -12.38 4.15 6.64
N SER A 227 -12.09 3.07 5.89
CA SER A 227 -11.88 3.05 4.43
C SER A 227 -13.16 3.03 3.58
N SER A 228 -14.33 3.04 4.22
CA SER A 228 -15.62 3.10 3.52
C SER A 228 -16.30 4.45 3.72
N ARG A 229 -16.89 5.01 2.64
CA ARG A 229 -17.74 6.23 2.67
C ARG A 229 -18.91 6.11 3.67
N ARG A 230 -19.15 4.91 4.19
CA ARG A 230 -20.04 4.57 5.32
C ARG A 230 -19.18 3.82 6.34
N VAL A 231 -19.30 4.16 7.63
CA VAL A 231 -18.61 3.43 8.71
C VAL A 231 -19.07 1.97 8.69
N GLU A 232 -18.26 1.06 8.15
CA GLU A 232 -18.48 -0.39 8.28
C GLU A 232 -18.06 -0.85 9.68
N ASN A 233 -18.90 -1.68 10.33
CA ASN A 233 -18.55 -2.29 11.61
C ASN A 233 -17.54 -3.41 11.36
N VAL A 234 -16.25 -3.14 11.55
CA VAL A 234 -15.19 -4.14 11.38
C VAL A 234 -14.98 -4.88 12.70
N GLU A 235 -15.36 -6.15 12.71
CA GLU A 235 -15.15 -7.04 13.86
C GLU A 235 -13.78 -7.73 13.73
N ALA A 236 -12.89 -7.52 14.71
CA ALA A 236 -11.53 -8.06 14.69
C ALA A 236 -11.51 -9.60 14.63
N GLU A 237 -12.50 -10.26 15.22
CA GLU A 237 -12.70 -11.70 15.19
C GLU A 237 -12.99 -12.22 13.78
N GLU A 238 -13.72 -11.45 12.97
CA GLU A 238 -13.99 -11.80 11.58
C GLU A 238 -12.74 -11.67 10.71
N ILE A 239 -11.94 -10.61 10.93
CA ILE A 239 -10.65 -10.45 10.25
C ILE A 239 -9.70 -11.58 10.62
N LEU A 240 -9.62 -11.95 11.90
CA LEU A 240 -8.81 -13.09 12.33
C LEU A 240 -9.31 -14.41 11.70
N ALA A 241 -10.62 -14.60 11.60
CA ALA A 241 -11.20 -15.77 10.94
C ALA A 241 -10.80 -15.85 9.45
N LYS A 242 -10.83 -14.72 8.73
CA LYS A 242 -10.36 -14.62 7.34
C LYS A 242 -8.88 -14.96 7.22
N PHE A 243 -8.02 -14.32 8.02
CA PHE A 243 -6.59 -14.59 8.01
C PHE A 243 -6.30 -16.06 8.34
N THR A 244 -7.02 -16.64 9.29
CA THR A 244 -6.89 -18.06 9.65
C THR A 244 -7.32 -18.97 8.49
N TYR A 245 -8.43 -18.65 7.81
CA TYR A 245 -8.94 -19.41 6.68
C TYR A 245 -7.95 -19.40 5.50
N TYR A 246 -7.59 -18.22 5.00
CA TYR A 246 -6.70 -18.12 3.84
C TYR A 246 -5.29 -18.62 4.15
N LYS A 247 -4.80 -18.45 5.39
CA LYS A 247 -3.56 -19.09 5.85
C LYS A 247 -3.67 -20.62 5.75
N LEU A 248 -4.77 -21.21 6.23
CA LEU A 248 -4.96 -22.66 6.17
C LEU A 248 -5.02 -23.16 4.73
N ILE A 249 -5.76 -22.50 3.84
CA ILE A 249 -5.83 -22.88 2.42
C ILE A 249 -4.46 -22.72 1.76
N GLY A 250 -3.74 -21.64 2.05
CA GLY A 250 -2.35 -21.45 1.59
C GLY A 250 -1.42 -22.58 2.05
N LYS A 251 -1.48 -22.98 3.33
CA LYS A 251 -0.73 -24.14 3.86
C LYS A 251 -1.08 -25.43 3.11
N ILE A 252 -2.35 -25.67 2.80
CA ILE A 252 -2.81 -26.89 2.11
C ILE A 252 -2.33 -26.93 0.66
N LEU A 253 -2.54 -25.86 -0.09
CA LEU A 253 -2.11 -25.79 -1.49
C LEU A 253 -0.59 -25.87 -1.60
N PHE A 254 0.13 -25.15 -0.75
CA PHE A 254 1.58 -25.22 -0.71
C PHE A 254 2.09 -26.61 -0.32
N TYR A 255 1.42 -27.29 0.61
CA TYR A 255 1.71 -28.69 0.93
C TYR A 255 1.51 -29.61 -0.27
N LEU A 256 0.40 -29.46 -1.02
CA LEU A 256 0.13 -30.27 -2.21
C LEU A 256 1.24 -30.10 -3.25
N THR A 257 1.65 -28.86 -3.50
CA THR A 257 2.76 -28.54 -4.41
C THR A 257 4.08 -29.15 -3.94
N LEU A 258 4.37 -29.13 -2.63
CA LEU A 258 5.58 -29.78 -2.09
C LEU A 258 5.51 -31.30 -2.15
N ALA A 259 4.35 -31.90 -1.88
CA ALA A 259 4.13 -33.35 -1.94
C ALA A 259 4.36 -33.91 -3.35
N GLU A 260 4.04 -33.11 -4.36
CA GLU A 260 4.36 -33.36 -5.75
C GLU A 260 5.87 -33.25 -6.03
N ASN A 261 6.48 -32.09 -5.78
CA ASN A 261 7.88 -31.84 -6.15
C ASN A 261 8.87 -32.72 -5.38
N LEU A 262 8.52 -33.11 -4.15
CA LEU A 262 9.31 -33.95 -3.27
C LEU A 262 8.68 -35.34 -3.14
N SER A 263 8.14 -35.86 -4.27
CA SER A 263 7.49 -37.17 -4.33
C SER A 263 8.35 -38.28 -3.71
N GLY A 264 7.74 -39.06 -2.81
CA GLY A 264 8.41 -40.11 -2.03
C GLY A 264 9.05 -39.65 -0.72
N ARG A 265 9.19 -38.34 -0.50
CA ARG A 265 9.66 -37.74 0.79
C ARG A 265 8.51 -37.14 1.59
N ILE A 266 7.54 -36.52 0.91
CA ILE A 266 6.30 -35.98 1.52
C ILE A 266 5.12 -36.83 1.01
N PRO A 267 4.22 -37.31 1.91
CA PRO A 267 3.07 -38.10 1.50
C PRO A 267 1.95 -37.22 0.92
N MET A 268 1.16 -37.78 0.01
CA MET A 268 -0.05 -37.14 -0.50
C MET A 268 -1.11 -36.97 0.59
N ILE A 269 -2.02 -36.00 0.39
CA ILE A 269 -3.11 -35.74 1.32
C ILE A 269 -4.22 -36.79 1.12
N GLU A 270 -4.24 -37.79 1.99
CA GLU A 270 -5.34 -38.75 2.10
C GLU A 270 -6.12 -38.47 3.41
N LEU A 271 -7.27 -37.81 3.28
CA LEU A 271 -8.12 -37.52 4.43
C LEU A 271 -9.16 -38.62 4.66
N GLN A 272 -9.34 -39.01 5.92
CA GLN A 272 -10.48 -39.80 6.35
C GLN A 272 -11.62 -38.87 6.82
N LYS A 273 -12.84 -39.10 6.33
CA LYS A 273 -14.05 -38.34 6.70
C LYS A 273 -14.43 -38.64 8.16
N ASN A 274 -13.86 -37.87 9.09
CA ASN A 274 -14.12 -37.99 10.52
C ASN A 274 -13.88 -36.64 11.24
N ASN A 275 -14.11 -36.60 12.56
CA ASN A 275 -13.90 -35.38 13.37
C ASN A 275 -12.40 -35.07 13.67
N LEU A 276 -11.46 -35.82 13.10
CA LEU A 276 -10.02 -35.71 13.37
C LEU A 276 -9.25 -35.04 12.22
N ILE A 277 -9.92 -34.38 11.27
CA ILE A 277 -9.27 -33.73 10.10
C ILE A 277 -8.17 -32.76 10.53
N LYS A 278 -8.41 -31.95 11.57
CA LYS A 278 -7.37 -31.05 12.11
C LYS A 278 -6.10 -31.79 12.53
N LYS A 279 -6.27 -32.95 13.20
CA LYS A 279 -5.13 -33.78 13.64
C LYS A 279 -4.38 -34.35 12.44
N GLN A 280 -5.11 -34.85 11.43
CA GLN A 280 -4.52 -35.35 10.20
C GLN A 280 -3.66 -34.27 9.51
N PHE A 281 -4.15 -33.04 9.39
CA PHE A 281 -3.35 -31.92 8.85
C PHE A 281 -2.14 -31.58 9.70
N ASN A 282 -2.27 -31.54 11.03
CA ASN A 282 -1.14 -31.24 11.90
C ASN A 282 -0.03 -32.29 11.78
N ASP A 283 -0.39 -33.56 11.61
CA ASP A 283 0.55 -34.66 11.41
C ASP A 283 1.24 -34.55 10.04
N LEU A 284 0.53 -34.15 8.99
CA LEU A 284 1.09 -33.88 7.65
C LEU A 284 2.04 -32.66 7.66
N PHE A 285 1.58 -31.51 8.18
CA PHE A 285 2.39 -30.28 8.27
C PHE A 285 3.64 -30.45 9.13
N LYS A 286 3.62 -31.36 10.11
CA LYS A 286 4.82 -31.71 10.88
C LYS A 286 5.94 -32.24 10.00
N LYS A 287 5.62 -33.07 9.00
CA LYS A 287 6.61 -33.63 8.08
C LYS A 287 7.28 -32.56 7.21
N VAL A 288 6.55 -31.51 6.85
CA VAL A 288 7.13 -30.41 6.05
C VAL A 288 8.00 -29.50 6.89
N ARG A 289 7.64 -29.26 8.16
CA ARG A 289 8.49 -28.50 9.10
C ARG A 289 9.88 -29.11 9.32
N GLU A 290 10.05 -30.39 9.02
CA GLU A 290 11.35 -31.09 9.08
C GLU A 290 12.23 -30.84 7.84
N ILE A 291 11.70 -30.18 6.79
CA ILE A 291 12.42 -29.80 5.58
C ILE A 291 12.82 -28.32 5.66
N ASP A 292 11.89 -27.38 5.49
CA ASP A 292 12.00 -25.93 5.72
C ASP A 292 10.61 -25.31 5.54
N TYR A 293 10.49 -23.99 5.36
CA TYR A 293 9.22 -23.25 5.26
C TYR A 293 8.57 -23.05 6.62
N GLN A 294 9.38 -22.77 7.65
CA GLN A 294 8.90 -22.41 8.98
C GLN A 294 7.93 -21.22 8.91
N ALA A 295 8.23 -20.19 8.10
CA ALA A 295 7.33 -19.05 7.89
C ALA A 295 5.95 -19.44 7.32
N VAL A 296 5.79 -20.63 6.72
CA VAL A 296 4.49 -21.17 6.26
C VAL A 296 3.88 -22.08 7.32
N PHE A 297 4.62 -23.08 7.83
CA PHE A 297 4.05 -24.19 8.63
C PHE A 297 4.26 -24.09 10.15
N GLU A 298 4.91 -23.05 10.65
CA GLU A 298 4.99 -22.78 12.09
C GLU A 298 3.58 -22.63 12.69
N ASN A 299 3.42 -23.13 13.91
CA ASN A 299 2.18 -23.01 14.65
C ASN A 299 2.12 -21.65 15.34
N ASP A 300 0.98 -20.98 15.26
CA ASP A 300 0.67 -19.79 16.04
C ASP A 300 -0.55 -20.03 16.95
N PHE A 301 -1.02 -18.97 17.62
CA PHE A 301 -2.13 -19.10 18.56
C PHE A 301 -3.46 -19.46 17.88
N THR A 302 -3.64 -19.16 16.59
CA THR A 302 -4.84 -19.52 15.82
C THR A 302 -4.91 -21.01 15.52
N ASP A 303 -3.77 -21.71 15.52
CA ASP A 303 -3.75 -23.17 15.40
C ASP A 303 -4.38 -23.87 16.64
N LYS A 304 -4.72 -23.12 17.71
CA LYS A 304 -5.57 -23.63 18.82
C LYS A 304 -7.06 -23.69 18.49
N ILE A 305 -7.55 -22.95 17.48
CA ILE A 305 -8.98 -22.86 17.13
C ILE A 305 -9.53 -24.23 16.74
N PRO A 306 -10.49 -24.83 17.48
CA PRO A 306 -11.01 -26.16 17.18
C PRO A 306 -11.78 -26.18 15.86
N PHE A 307 -11.79 -27.33 15.19
CA PHE A 307 -12.62 -27.55 14.01
C PHE A 307 -13.92 -28.23 14.45
N ASN A 308 -15.02 -27.49 14.36
CA ASN A 308 -16.34 -28.06 14.61
C ASN A 308 -16.79 -28.97 13.44
N LYS A 309 -17.94 -29.62 13.59
CA LYS A 309 -18.45 -30.57 12.61
C LYS A 309 -18.55 -29.96 11.20
N THR A 310 -19.12 -28.77 11.09
CA THR A 310 -19.29 -28.06 9.81
C THR A 310 -17.94 -27.70 9.18
N ILE A 311 -16.98 -27.22 9.97
CA ILE A 311 -15.62 -26.93 9.49
C ILE A 311 -14.97 -28.20 8.91
N ASN A 312 -15.07 -29.32 9.62
CA ASN A 312 -14.51 -30.60 9.17
C ASN A 312 -15.15 -31.06 7.86
N GLU A 313 -16.48 -30.98 7.74
CA GLU A 313 -17.21 -31.36 6.52
C GLU A 313 -16.82 -30.48 5.32
N LEU A 314 -16.82 -29.16 5.50
CA LEU A 314 -16.43 -28.20 4.45
C LEU A 314 -14.99 -28.42 3.99
N LEU A 315 -14.05 -28.63 4.93
CA LEU A 315 -12.65 -28.84 4.59
C LEU A 315 -12.43 -30.16 3.86
N PHE A 316 -13.16 -31.21 4.25
CA PHE A 316 -13.10 -32.51 3.59
C PHE A 316 -13.55 -32.41 2.12
N GLU A 317 -14.70 -31.76 1.86
CA GLU A 317 -15.20 -31.59 0.49
C GLU A 317 -14.27 -30.69 -0.33
N LEU A 318 -13.69 -29.62 0.25
CA LEU A 318 -12.73 -28.77 -0.44
C LEU A 318 -11.46 -29.55 -0.85
N VAL A 319 -10.92 -30.37 0.03
CA VAL A 319 -9.76 -31.22 -0.28
C VAL A 319 -10.11 -32.28 -1.33
N ARG A 320 -11.36 -32.75 -1.36
CA ARG A 320 -11.83 -33.63 -2.44
C ARG A 320 -11.75 -32.92 -3.79
N VAL A 321 -12.16 -31.65 -3.87
CA VAL A 321 -12.02 -30.83 -5.08
C VAL A 321 -10.55 -30.67 -5.48
N PHE A 322 -9.67 -30.41 -4.51
CA PHE A 322 -8.22 -30.34 -4.81
C PHE A 322 -7.69 -31.68 -5.34
N ASN A 323 -8.16 -32.80 -4.80
CA ASN A 323 -7.79 -34.14 -5.25
C ASN A 323 -8.54 -34.62 -6.52
N GLU A 324 -9.45 -33.84 -7.12
CA GLU A 324 -10.07 -34.20 -8.41
C GLU A 324 -9.08 -34.08 -9.57
N PHE A 325 -8.08 -33.22 -9.42
CA PHE A 325 -6.99 -33.03 -10.36
C PHE A 325 -5.72 -33.62 -9.76
N ASP A 326 -4.96 -34.36 -10.58
CA ASP A 326 -3.64 -34.79 -10.17
C ASP A 326 -2.74 -33.55 -10.20
N PHE A 327 -2.39 -33.01 -9.02
CA PHE A 327 -1.47 -31.88 -8.95
C PHE A 327 -0.12 -32.21 -9.61
N LYS A 328 0.26 -33.51 -9.71
CA LYS A 328 1.59 -34.02 -10.06
C LYS A 328 2.26 -33.59 -11.39
N VAL A 329 1.65 -33.07 -12.44
CA VAL A 329 0.37 -33.29 -13.07
C VAL A 329 0.00 -31.97 -13.73
N LEU A 330 -0.31 -30.99 -12.89
CA LEU A 330 -0.67 -29.66 -13.33
C LEU A 330 0.57 -28.87 -13.79
N PRO A 331 0.44 -28.05 -14.84
CA PRO A 331 1.49 -27.12 -15.20
C PRO A 331 1.80 -26.19 -14.03
N THR A 332 3.10 -25.91 -13.84
CA THR A 332 3.61 -24.99 -12.82
C THR A 332 2.89 -23.63 -12.86
N GLU A 333 2.53 -23.17 -14.06
CA GLU A 333 1.83 -21.91 -14.27
C GLU A 333 0.42 -21.91 -13.63
N VAL A 334 -0.30 -23.03 -13.73
CA VAL A 334 -1.64 -23.21 -13.12
C VAL A 334 -1.54 -23.16 -11.60
N ILE A 335 -0.56 -23.86 -11.02
CA ILE A 335 -0.31 -23.85 -9.58
C ILE A 335 0.04 -22.43 -9.12
N GLY A 336 0.91 -21.74 -9.86
CA GLY A 336 1.29 -20.35 -9.59
C GLY A 336 0.07 -19.41 -9.60
N TYR A 337 -0.81 -19.55 -10.58
CA TYR A 337 -2.03 -18.73 -10.70
C TYR A 337 -3.04 -18.99 -9.57
N ILE A 338 -3.23 -20.25 -9.16
CA ILE A 338 -4.07 -20.60 -8.00
C ILE A 338 -3.53 -19.95 -6.72
N LEU A 339 -2.22 -20.09 -6.48
CA LEU A 339 -1.55 -19.51 -5.30
C LEU A 339 -1.65 -17.99 -5.30
N GLU A 340 -1.52 -17.36 -6.47
CA GLU A 340 -1.69 -15.92 -6.62
C GLU A 340 -3.11 -15.48 -6.27
N ASN A 341 -4.12 -16.20 -6.74
CA ASN A 341 -5.53 -15.85 -6.54
C ASN A 341 -6.19 -16.53 -5.34
N LEU A 342 -5.38 -17.03 -4.40
CA LEU A 342 -5.81 -17.61 -3.13
C LEU A 342 -6.73 -16.68 -2.34
N VAL A 343 -6.39 -15.39 -2.30
CA VAL A 343 -7.21 -14.34 -1.68
C VAL A 343 -8.05 -13.68 -2.77
N PRO A 344 -9.40 -13.67 -2.68
CA PRO A 344 -10.26 -13.10 -3.71
C PRO A 344 -9.92 -11.63 -4.01
N GLN A 345 -10.06 -11.20 -5.27
CA GLN A 345 -9.68 -9.84 -5.68
C GLN A 345 -10.40 -8.74 -4.87
N ILE A 346 -11.66 -8.95 -4.49
CA ILE A 346 -12.41 -8.01 -3.63
C ILE A 346 -11.75 -7.88 -2.24
N GLU A 347 -11.30 -9.00 -1.68
CA GLU A 347 -10.58 -8.99 -0.41
C GLU A 347 -9.18 -8.41 -0.58
N LYS A 348 -8.45 -8.77 -1.65
CA LYS A 348 -7.19 -8.12 -2.03
C LYS A 348 -7.36 -6.65 -2.31
N GLN A 349 -8.50 -6.14 -2.75
CA GLN A 349 -8.74 -4.69 -2.91
C GLN A 349 -8.99 -4.05 -1.54
N LYS A 350 -9.80 -4.69 -0.69
CA LYS A 350 -9.99 -4.27 0.71
C LYS A 350 -8.70 -4.33 1.53
N PHE A 351 -7.78 -5.23 1.22
CA PHE A 351 -6.44 -5.30 1.83
C PHE A 351 -5.39 -4.55 1.00
N GLY A 352 -5.63 -4.31 -0.29
CA GLY A 352 -4.70 -3.71 -1.26
C GLY A 352 -4.77 -2.20 -1.35
N GLN A 353 -5.79 -1.59 -0.73
CA GLN A 353 -5.69 -0.21 -0.23
C GLN A 353 -4.52 -0.02 0.77
N TYR A 354 -3.89 -1.11 1.22
CA TYR A 354 -2.84 -1.18 2.25
C TYR A 354 -1.55 -1.82 1.70
N PHE A 355 -1.64 -2.60 0.61
CA PHE A 355 -0.49 -3.19 -0.07
C PHE A 355 0.08 -2.24 -1.11
N THR A 356 1.40 -2.27 -1.26
CA THR A 356 2.09 -1.53 -2.33
C THR A 356 1.71 -2.12 -3.68
N SER A 357 1.30 -1.28 -4.63
CA SER A 357 1.07 -1.74 -6.02
C SER A 357 2.38 -2.21 -6.65
N GLU A 358 2.30 -3.12 -7.61
CA GLU A 358 3.49 -3.70 -8.24
C GLU A 358 4.33 -2.63 -8.97
N ILE A 359 3.69 -1.72 -9.70
CA ILE A 359 4.37 -0.61 -10.38
C ILE A 359 5.12 0.28 -9.38
N LEU A 360 4.50 0.64 -8.25
CA LEU A 360 5.17 1.42 -7.22
C LEU A 360 6.32 0.63 -6.58
N ALA A 361 6.16 -0.68 -6.39
CA ALA A 361 7.21 -1.54 -5.86
C ALA A 361 8.43 -1.54 -6.79
N TYR A 362 8.25 -1.70 -8.10
CA TYR A 362 9.33 -1.57 -9.08
C TYR A 362 9.97 -0.19 -9.04
N LEU A 363 9.18 0.88 -9.02
CA LEU A 363 9.70 2.24 -8.95
C LEU A 363 10.66 2.43 -7.77
N VAL A 364 10.31 1.93 -6.58
CA VAL A 364 11.18 2.02 -5.39
C VAL A 364 12.36 1.05 -5.49
N THR A 365 12.17 -0.18 -5.96
CA THR A 365 13.22 -1.22 -6.09
C THR A 365 14.33 -0.78 -7.05
N PHE A 366 13.99 -0.24 -8.21
CA PHE A 366 14.96 0.28 -9.19
C PHE A 366 15.75 1.50 -8.68
N SER A 367 15.25 2.19 -7.65
CA SER A 367 16.03 3.27 -7.02
C SER A 367 17.19 2.75 -6.15
N ALA A 368 17.13 1.48 -5.74
CA ALA A 368 17.99 0.92 -4.70
C ALA A 368 18.95 -0.16 -5.19
N ILE A 369 18.50 -1.07 -6.07
CA ILE A 369 19.34 -2.14 -6.61
C ILE A 369 20.30 -1.54 -7.64
N LYS A 370 21.60 -1.70 -7.42
CA LYS A 370 22.68 -1.20 -8.27
C LYS A 370 23.07 -2.19 -9.36
N ASN A 371 23.04 -3.50 -9.05
CA ASN A 371 23.45 -4.54 -9.98
C ASN A 371 22.92 -5.93 -9.59
N LYS A 372 23.17 -6.92 -10.46
CA LYS A 372 22.72 -8.31 -10.31
C LYS A 372 23.27 -9.08 -9.09
N ASN A 373 24.32 -8.58 -8.44
CA ASN A 373 24.97 -9.25 -7.31
C ASN A 373 24.49 -8.74 -5.93
N ASP A 374 23.63 -7.73 -5.88
CA ASP A 374 23.18 -7.13 -4.64
C ASP A 374 22.37 -8.12 -3.78
N VAL A 375 22.67 -8.15 -2.48
CA VAL A 375 21.92 -8.88 -1.46
C VAL A 375 20.97 -7.91 -0.78
N THR A 376 19.69 -8.24 -0.75
CA THR A 376 18.60 -7.33 -0.38
C THR A 376 17.80 -7.82 0.82
N PHE A 377 17.13 -6.89 1.50
CA PHE A 377 16.26 -7.20 2.63
C PHE A 377 15.01 -6.33 2.66
N ASP A 378 13.84 -6.96 2.81
CA ASP A 378 12.61 -6.29 3.22
C ASP A 378 12.23 -6.71 4.65
N PRO A 379 12.45 -5.87 5.68
CA PRO A 379 12.20 -6.21 7.07
C PRO A 379 10.72 -6.22 7.48
N THR A 380 9.83 -5.66 6.64
CA THR A 380 8.38 -5.60 6.85
C THR A 380 7.67 -5.95 5.54
N SER A 381 7.98 -7.14 5.05
CA SER A 381 7.72 -7.61 3.70
C SER A 381 6.25 -7.76 3.33
N GLY A 382 5.34 -7.79 4.30
CA GLY A 382 3.94 -8.04 4.06
C GLY A 382 3.76 -9.33 3.25
N THR A 383 2.99 -9.25 2.17
CA THR A 383 2.73 -10.37 1.24
C THR A 383 3.86 -10.58 0.22
N GLY A 384 4.95 -9.83 0.30
CA GLY A 384 6.16 -10.03 -0.51
C GLY A 384 6.19 -9.30 -1.85
N THR A 385 5.40 -8.23 -2.04
CA THR A 385 5.42 -7.45 -3.29
C THR A 385 6.84 -6.95 -3.63
N PHE A 386 7.56 -6.40 -2.65
CA PHE A 386 8.94 -5.98 -2.87
C PHE A 386 9.86 -7.16 -3.15
N LEU A 387 9.74 -8.25 -2.40
CA LEU A 387 10.54 -9.45 -2.63
C LEU A 387 10.40 -9.97 -4.08
N ASN A 388 9.17 -9.96 -4.63
CA ASN A 388 8.92 -10.31 -6.02
C ASN A 388 9.53 -9.28 -7.00
N SER A 389 9.35 -7.98 -6.74
CA SER A 389 9.94 -6.94 -7.60
C SER A 389 11.46 -7.03 -7.63
N ILE A 390 12.10 -7.31 -6.49
CA ILE A 390 13.54 -7.52 -6.36
C ILE A 390 13.98 -8.73 -7.18
N TYR A 391 13.25 -9.85 -7.11
CA TYR A 391 13.53 -11.05 -7.90
C TYR A 391 13.59 -10.71 -9.40
N LYS A 392 12.58 -9.97 -9.90
CA LYS A 392 12.48 -9.58 -11.31
C LYS A 392 13.53 -8.53 -11.70
N THR A 393 13.86 -7.58 -10.82
CA THR A 393 14.93 -6.60 -11.06
C THR A 393 16.32 -7.26 -11.12
N LEU A 394 16.61 -8.26 -10.26
CA LEU A 394 17.86 -9.02 -10.34
C LEU A 394 17.96 -9.84 -11.64
N GLN A 395 16.84 -10.40 -12.11
CA GLN A 395 16.77 -11.04 -13.44
C GLN A 395 17.04 -10.04 -14.56
N PHE A 396 16.42 -8.86 -14.51
CA PHE A 396 16.63 -7.78 -15.47
C PHE A 396 18.11 -7.38 -15.58
N TYR A 397 18.82 -7.25 -14.46
CA TYR A 397 20.27 -6.97 -14.48
C TYR A 397 21.15 -8.18 -14.87
N GLY A 398 20.54 -9.31 -15.21
CA GLY A 398 21.22 -10.47 -15.81
C GLY A 398 21.57 -11.60 -14.85
N ASN A 399 20.98 -11.66 -13.65
CA ASN A 399 21.02 -12.88 -12.84
C ASN A 399 19.85 -13.80 -13.20
N ASN A 400 20.10 -14.80 -14.04
CA ASN A 400 19.07 -15.79 -14.45
C ASN A 400 19.11 -17.08 -13.60
N ASN A 401 19.96 -17.14 -12.58
CA ASN A 401 20.06 -18.32 -11.72
C ASN A 401 19.12 -18.17 -10.51
N HIS A 402 17.99 -18.88 -10.57
CA HIS A 402 16.96 -18.88 -9.53
C HIS A 402 17.51 -19.07 -8.11
N GLN A 403 18.41 -20.02 -7.91
CA GLN A 403 19.02 -20.30 -6.60
C GLN A 403 19.88 -19.15 -6.09
N GLN A 404 20.65 -18.53 -6.98
CA GLN A 404 21.45 -17.34 -6.62
C GLN A 404 20.53 -16.18 -6.22
N ILE A 405 19.45 -15.95 -6.95
CA ILE A 405 18.49 -14.88 -6.64
C ILE A 405 17.81 -15.12 -5.29
N LEU A 406 17.29 -16.33 -5.02
CA LEU A 406 16.69 -16.64 -3.70
C LEU A 406 17.69 -16.43 -2.55
N ASN A 407 18.97 -16.73 -2.78
CA ASN A 407 20.03 -16.49 -1.81
C ASN A 407 20.35 -15.00 -1.58
N GLN A 408 19.95 -14.12 -2.49
CA GLN A 408 20.13 -12.68 -2.39
C GLN A 408 18.95 -11.99 -1.73
N ILE A 409 17.75 -12.59 -1.72
CA ILE A 409 16.52 -11.94 -1.26
C ILE A 409 16.19 -12.40 0.16
N TRP A 410 16.12 -11.46 1.09
CA TRP A 410 15.71 -11.72 2.47
C TRP A 410 14.41 -10.98 2.77
N GLY A 411 13.51 -11.62 3.51
CA GLY A 411 12.23 -11.05 3.95
C GLY A 411 11.99 -11.29 5.44
N ASN A 412 11.30 -10.36 6.08
CA ASN A 412 10.76 -10.56 7.42
C ASN A 412 9.37 -9.94 7.51
N ASP A 413 8.47 -10.52 8.29
CA ASP A 413 7.25 -9.85 8.73
C ASP A 413 6.86 -10.32 10.14
N ILE A 414 6.25 -9.45 10.95
CA ILE A 414 5.78 -9.82 12.28
C ILE A 414 4.51 -10.69 12.22
N SER A 415 3.69 -10.50 11.17
CA SER A 415 2.41 -11.16 10.97
C SER A 415 2.57 -12.45 10.17
N GLN A 416 2.02 -13.56 10.70
CA GLN A 416 2.16 -14.89 10.09
C GLN A 416 1.53 -14.96 8.70
N PHE A 417 0.33 -14.36 8.53
CA PHE A 417 -0.42 -14.48 7.28
C PHE A 417 0.31 -13.80 6.10
N PRO A 418 0.74 -12.53 6.21
CA PRO A 418 1.58 -11.91 5.19
C PRO A 418 2.89 -12.68 4.94
N ALA A 419 3.62 -13.08 5.99
CA ALA A 419 4.86 -13.86 5.86
C ALA A 419 4.66 -15.19 5.11
N THR A 420 3.52 -15.86 5.32
CA THR A 420 3.17 -17.09 4.59
C THR A 420 3.01 -16.81 3.09
N LEU A 421 2.29 -15.72 2.75
CA LEU A 421 2.05 -15.34 1.36
C LEU A 421 3.33 -14.87 0.66
N SER A 422 4.26 -14.23 1.37
CA SER A 422 5.52 -13.80 0.77
C SER A 422 6.43 -14.98 0.41
N VAL A 423 6.47 -16.03 1.24
CA VAL A 423 7.12 -17.31 0.87
C VAL A 423 6.48 -17.91 -0.38
N ILE A 424 5.14 -18.00 -0.41
CA ILE A 424 4.40 -18.57 -1.55
C ILE A 424 4.67 -17.76 -2.83
N ASN A 425 4.70 -16.43 -2.74
CA ASN A 425 4.93 -15.52 -3.88
C ASN A 425 6.36 -15.57 -4.43
N LEU A 426 7.36 -15.89 -3.60
CA LEU A 426 8.72 -16.16 -4.06
C LEU A 426 8.84 -17.57 -4.63
N TYR A 427 8.22 -18.55 -3.97
CA TYR A 427 8.26 -19.94 -4.40
C TYR A 427 7.64 -20.13 -5.80
N LYS A 428 6.53 -19.44 -6.09
CA LYS A 428 5.86 -19.52 -7.41
C LYS A 428 6.72 -19.08 -8.60
N GLN A 429 7.83 -18.35 -8.37
CA GLN A 429 8.70 -17.91 -9.47
C GLN A 429 9.31 -19.09 -10.24
N LYS A 430 9.49 -20.24 -9.58
CA LYS A 430 9.98 -21.47 -10.22
C LYS A 430 9.58 -22.72 -9.43
N VAL A 431 8.28 -23.08 -9.51
CA VAL A 431 7.70 -24.18 -8.72
C VAL A 431 8.43 -25.50 -8.92
N ASN A 432 8.94 -25.81 -10.11
CA ASN A 432 9.59 -27.09 -10.41
C ASN A 432 11.00 -27.26 -9.81
N ASP A 433 11.57 -26.24 -9.18
CA ASP A 433 12.89 -26.33 -8.56
C ASP A 433 12.77 -26.95 -7.15
N THR A 434 13.43 -28.08 -6.93
CA THR A 434 13.38 -28.80 -5.64
C THR A 434 14.19 -28.12 -4.53
N SER A 435 15.05 -27.16 -4.87
CA SER A 435 15.85 -26.36 -3.93
C SER A 435 15.27 -24.95 -3.72
N ASN A 436 13.95 -24.80 -3.78
CA ASN A 436 13.28 -23.50 -3.78
C ASN A 436 12.95 -23.04 -2.35
N PHE A 437 13.96 -22.50 -1.63
CA PHE A 437 13.83 -22.08 -0.22
C PHE A 437 13.96 -20.55 -0.04
N PRO A 438 12.84 -19.79 -0.10
CA PRO A 438 12.84 -18.36 0.17
C PRO A 438 13.32 -18.02 1.59
N ARG A 439 14.21 -17.03 1.72
CA ARG A 439 14.75 -16.58 3.02
C ARG A 439 13.82 -15.58 3.70
N VAL A 440 12.63 -16.04 4.06
CA VAL A 440 11.60 -15.23 4.73
C VAL A 440 11.41 -15.73 6.16
N PHE A 441 11.48 -14.82 7.13
CA PHE A 441 11.32 -15.13 8.55
C PHE A 441 10.11 -14.42 9.14
N ARG A 442 9.68 -14.93 10.29
CA ARG A 442 8.67 -14.28 11.11
C ARG A 442 9.27 -13.83 12.42
N SER A 443 9.50 -12.53 12.57
CA SER A 443 10.07 -11.95 13.78
C SER A 443 9.73 -10.47 13.90
N ASP A 444 9.83 -9.95 15.12
CA ASP A 444 9.88 -8.51 15.33
C ASP A 444 11.16 -7.95 14.70
N PHE A 445 11.06 -6.97 13.80
CA PHE A 445 12.22 -6.37 13.14
C PHE A 445 13.24 -5.81 14.15
N PHE A 446 12.78 -5.33 15.32
CA PHE A 446 13.65 -4.78 16.35
C PHE A 446 14.35 -5.85 17.19
N SER A 447 13.93 -7.12 17.11
CA SER A 447 14.64 -8.23 17.76
C SER A 447 15.73 -8.86 16.88
N LEU A 448 15.75 -8.56 15.59
CA LEU A 448 16.72 -9.08 14.64
C LEU A 448 18.07 -8.35 14.73
N THR A 449 19.15 -9.08 14.48
CA THR A 449 20.50 -8.51 14.38
C THR A 449 21.34 -9.18 13.28
N PRO A 450 22.20 -8.45 12.56
CA PRO A 450 23.19 -9.06 11.69
C PRO A 450 24.08 -10.03 12.47
N GLY A 451 24.40 -11.19 11.89
CA GLY A 451 25.15 -12.26 12.56
C GLY A 451 24.28 -13.26 13.32
N GLN A 452 23.01 -12.94 13.60
CA GLN A 452 22.06 -13.93 14.13
C GLN A 452 21.98 -15.12 13.17
N THR A 453 22.04 -16.33 13.73
CA THR A 453 22.00 -17.56 12.93
C THR A 453 20.56 -17.99 12.67
N ILE A 454 20.30 -18.37 11.42
CA ILE A 454 19.07 -18.99 10.95
C ILE A 454 19.39 -20.38 10.39
N GLU A 455 18.40 -21.25 10.38
CA GLU A 455 18.50 -22.59 9.82
C GLU A 455 17.76 -22.63 8.49
N ILE A 456 18.47 -23.02 7.42
CA ILE A 456 17.94 -23.18 6.05
C ILE A 456 18.45 -24.54 5.54
N PRO A 457 17.70 -25.32 4.76
CA PRO A 457 18.15 -26.56 4.16
C PRO A 457 19.41 -26.44 3.34
N ASP A 458 20.03 -27.59 3.15
CA ASP A 458 21.00 -27.82 2.13
C ASP A 458 20.34 -27.94 0.75
N ASN A 459 20.95 -27.30 -0.25
CA ASN A 459 20.47 -27.31 -1.64
C ASN A 459 20.61 -28.70 -2.30
N ILE A 460 21.29 -29.65 -1.67
CA ILE A 460 21.43 -31.03 -2.15
C ILE A 460 20.66 -31.97 -1.22
N GLU A 461 20.88 -31.82 0.09
CA GLU A 461 20.27 -32.65 1.13
C GLU A 461 19.20 -31.87 1.91
N ILE A 462 17.98 -31.77 1.37
CA ILE A 462 16.91 -30.92 1.93
C ILE A 462 16.52 -31.17 3.40
N PHE A 463 16.89 -32.31 4.00
CA PHE A 463 16.67 -32.63 5.42
C PHE A 463 17.84 -32.23 6.33
N LYS A 464 18.95 -31.82 5.74
CA LYS A 464 20.12 -31.29 6.44
C LYS A 464 19.97 -29.78 6.47
N PHE A 465 20.06 -29.19 7.66
CA PHE A 465 20.02 -27.75 7.83
C PHE A 465 21.43 -27.16 7.89
N ASN A 466 21.64 -26.13 7.08
CA ASN A 466 22.78 -25.24 7.14
C ASN A 466 22.47 -24.05 8.04
N LYS A 467 23.42 -23.72 8.91
CA LYS A 467 23.37 -22.54 9.77
C LYS A 467 23.95 -21.35 9.01
N ILE A 468 23.08 -20.42 8.63
CA ILE A 468 23.45 -19.23 7.87
C ILE A 468 23.28 -18.02 8.80
N SER A 469 24.23 -17.10 8.77
CA SER A 469 24.11 -15.85 9.54
C SER A 469 23.36 -14.79 8.71
N ILE A 470 22.47 -14.04 9.33
CA ILE A 470 21.84 -12.86 8.71
C ILE A 470 22.96 -11.90 8.30
N PRO A 471 23.16 -11.62 6.99
CA PRO A 471 24.24 -10.78 6.54
C PRO A 471 23.91 -9.30 6.75
N LYS A 472 24.86 -8.44 6.42
CA LYS A 472 24.54 -7.06 6.04
C LYS A 472 24.14 -7.01 4.56
N PHE A 473 23.29 -6.07 4.22
CA PHE A 473 22.64 -5.98 2.91
C PHE A 473 23.17 -4.84 2.06
N ASP A 474 23.24 -5.05 0.76
CA ASP A 474 23.53 -4.02 -0.25
C ASP A 474 22.33 -3.09 -0.44
N ALA A 475 21.10 -3.63 -0.30
CA ALA A 475 19.89 -2.81 -0.32
C ALA A 475 18.85 -3.25 0.73
N ILE A 476 18.16 -2.29 1.34
CA ILE A 476 16.94 -2.49 2.12
C ILE A 476 15.81 -1.77 1.38
N ILE A 477 14.75 -2.50 1.04
CA ILE A 477 13.64 -1.97 0.24
C ILE A 477 12.35 -2.35 0.94
N SER A 478 11.52 -1.37 1.32
CA SER A 478 10.33 -1.66 2.13
C SER A 478 9.24 -0.60 2.09
N ASN A 479 8.04 -0.99 2.52
CA ASN A 479 6.97 -0.08 2.92
C ASN A 479 6.78 -0.20 4.44
N PHE A 480 7.45 0.67 5.19
CA PHE A 480 7.41 0.60 6.65
C PHE A 480 6.01 0.94 7.22
N PRO A 481 5.63 0.32 8.35
CA PRO A 481 4.27 0.44 8.87
C PRO A 481 3.94 1.83 9.44
N PHE A 482 2.74 2.32 9.11
CA PHE A 482 2.20 3.63 9.51
C PHE A 482 1.42 3.57 10.82
N ILE A 483 2.12 3.34 11.94
CA ILE A 483 1.51 3.29 13.28
C ILE A 483 1.67 4.67 13.97
N GLN A 484 0.58 5.16 14.59
CA GLN A 484 0.54 6.46 15.28
C GLN A 484 1.24 6.40 16.63
N GLN A 485 1.83 7.52 17.04
CA GLN A 485 2.65 7.66 18.26
C GLN A 485 2.02 7.11 19.54
N GLU A 486 0.69 7.14 19.68
CA GLU A 486 -0.03 6.71 20.89
C GLU A 486 0.03 5.20 21.10
N ASP A 487 0.22 4.45 20.02
CA ASP A 487 0.24 2.99 20.02
C ASP A 487 1.69 2.42 20.10
N ILE A 488 2.70 3.29 20.22
CA ILE A 488 4.13 2.92 20.17
C ILE A 488 4.72 2.73 21.58
N PRO A 489 5.43 1.62 21.86
CA PRO A 489 6.10 1.38 23.13
C PRO A 489 7.41 2.19 23.25
N ASN A 490 7.29 3.51 23.40
CA ASN A 490 8.41 4.46 23.37
C ASN A 490 9.53 4.16 24.37
N GLU A 491 9.23 3.63 25.56
CA GLU A 491 10.24 3.32 26.59
C GLU A 491 11.15 2.15 26.16
N ILE A 492 10.57 1.12 25.53
CA ILE A 492 11.30 -0.04 25.02
C ILE A 492 12.21 0.41 23.88
N LEU A 493 11.69 1.17 22.91
CA LEU A 493 12.46 1.68 21.78
C LEU A 493 13.58 2.64 22.22
N THR A 494 13.32 3.51 23.20
CA THR A 494 14.34 4.42 23.74
C THR A 494 15.51 3.63 24.33
N SER A 495 15.20 2.59 25.11
CA SER A 495 16.23 1.74 25.73
C SER A 495 17.01 0.95 24.68
N HIS A 496 16.31 0.39 23.68
CA HIS A 496 16.91 -0.31 22.54
C HIS A 496 17.92 0.59 21.81
N PHE A 497 17.49 1.77 21.34
CA PHE A 497 18.38 2.66 20.59
C PHE A 497 19.47 3.31 21.43
N LYS A 498 19.24 3.50 22.74
CA LYS A 498 20.31 3.93 23.64
C LYS A 498 21.42 2.88 23.73
N SER A 499 21.08 1.59 23.77
CA SER A 499 22.07 0.51 23.75
C SER A 499 22.78 0.37 22.41
N GLU A 500 22.08 0.65 21.30
CA GLU A 500 22.64 0.50 19.95
C GLU A 500 23.53 1.68 19.53
N PHE A 501 23.08 2.92 19.77
CA PHE A 501 23.77 4.12 19.32
C PHE A 501 24.57 4.82 20.40
N ALA A 502 24.09 4.77 21.65
CA ALA A 502 24.65 5.55 22.75
C ALA A 502 24.95 7.01 22.33
N GLU A 503 26.15 7.51 22.62
CA GLU A 503 26.55 8.89 22.33
C GLU A 503 27.07 9.12 20.90
N THR A 504 27.18 8.08 20.07
CA THR A 504 27.75 8.22 18.72
C THR A 504 26.77 8.85 17.73
N GLN A 505 25.47 8.80 18.01
CA GLN A 505 24.43 9.35 17.15
C GLN A 505 24.01 10.75 17.62
N LYS A 506 24.62 11.78 17.03
CA LYS A 506 24.39 13.19 17.40
C LYS A 506 22.92 13.61 17.28
N ALA A 507 22.16 12.99 16.38
CA ALA A 507 20.72 13.23 16.25
C ALA A 507 19.93 12.95 17.54
N PHE A 508 20.39 12.03 18.39
CA PHE A 508 19.71 11.62 19.61
C PHE A 508 20.25 12.28 20.88
N ILE A 509 21.19 13.21 20.74
CA ILE A 509 21.79 13.92 21.86
C ILE A 509 21.19 15.32 21.99
N ASP A 510 20.52 15.56 23.10
CA ASP A 510 20.06 16.87 23.54
C ASP A 510 20.79 17.26 24.84
N GLY A 511 21.71 18.23 24.73
CA GLY A 511 22.68 18.52 25.79
C GLY A 511 23.55 17.30 26.11
N ASN A 512 23.41 16.76 27.33
CA ASN A 512 24.12 15.57 27.80
C ASN A 512 23.22 14.31 27.87
N LYS A 513 22.02 14.35 27.27
CA LYS A 513 21.02 13.28 27.42
C LYS A 513 20.69 12.64 26.07
N PHE A 514 20.67 11.31 26.06
CA PHE A 514 20.12 10.54 24.94
C PHE A 514 18.59 10.57 24.97
N GLU A 515 17.96 11.04 23.90
CA GLU A 515 16.51 11.11 23.76
C GLU A 515 16.08 10.95 22.30
N ILE A 516 15.25 9.92 22.04
CA ILE A 516 14.51 9.79 20.78
C ILE A 516 13.18 10.54 20.87
N ASN A 517 12.71 11.09 19.76
CA ASN A 517 11.48 11.84 19.71
C ASN A 517 10.26 10.92 19.81
N ARG A 518 9.63 10.91 20.99
CA ARG A 518 8.47 10.06 21.32
C ARG A 518 7.18 10.39 20.57
N LYS A 519 7.19 11.45 19.76
CA LYS A 519 6.06 11.88 18.90
C LYS A 519 6.23 11.47 17.44
N SER A 520 7.30 10.75 17.11
CA SER A 520 7.54 10.21 15.77
C SER A 520 6.57 9.07 15.45
N ASP A 521 6.20 8.98 14.18
CA ASP A 521 5.49 7.82 13.63
C ASP A 521 6.41 6.58 13.62
N TYR A 522 5.84 5.38 13.67
CA TYR A 522 6.61 4.15 13.86
C TYR A 522 7.66 3.87 12.78
N TYR A 523 7.35 4.19 11.51
CA TYR A 523 8.29 3.99 10.39
C TYR A 523 9.65 4.69 10.62
N ILE A 524 9.70 5.80 11.37
CA ILE A 524 10.97 6.51 11.66
C ILE A 524 11.92 5.61 12.45
N TYR A 525 11.40 4.84 13.39
CA TYR A 525 12.20 3.89 14.15
C TYR A 525 12.69 2.73 13.28
N CYS A 526 11.93 2.34 12.25
CA CYS A 526 12.40 1.36 11.26
C CYS A 526 13.63 1.90 10.50
N PHE A 527 13.63 3.17 10.08
CA PHE A 527 14.82 3.81 9.47
C PHE A 527 16.04 3.78 10.40
N TYR A 528 15.84 4.06 11.69
CA TYR A 528 16.94 3.99 12.68
C TYR A 528 17.50 2.58 12.76
N ASN A 529 16.63 1.58 12.91
CA ASN A 529 17.01 0.17 13.03
C ASN A 529 17.65 -0.39 11.75
N SER A 530 17.30 0.12 10.56
CA SER A 530 17.90 -0.32 9.28
C SER A 530 19.40 -0.05 9.17
N LEU A 531 19.95 0.93 9.90
CA LEU A 531 21.35 1.34 9.76
C LEU A 531 22.35 0.22 10.12
N LYS A 532 22.05 -0.63 11.12
CA LYS A 532 22.94 -1.78 11.46
C LYS A 532 22.95 -2.87 10.39
N PHE A 533 21.88 -2.98 9.61
CA PHE A 533 21.69 -4.02 8.59
C PHE A 533 22.33 -3.68 7.24
N LEU A 534 22.57 -2.40 6.93
CA LEU A 534 23.20 -2.01 5.66
C LEU A 534 24.70 -2.29 5.65
N LYS A 535 25.28 -2.67 4.51
CA LYS A 535 26.73 -2.58 4.27
C LYS A 535 27.16 -1.12 4.14
N ALA A 536 28.47 -0.86 4.15
CA ALA A 536 28.98 0.44 3.68
C ALA A 536 28.49 0.67 2.24
N ASP A 537 28.09 1.89 1.92
CA ASP A 537 27.52 2.28 0.62
C ASP A 537 26.23 1.51 0.21
N GLY A 538 25.61 0.81 1.17
CA GLY A 538 24.33 0.13 0.96
C GLY A 538 23.17 1.12 0.87
N VAL A 539 22.13 0.78 0.14
CA VAL A 539 20.99 1.67 -0.14
C VAL A 539 19.75 1.29 0.65
N LEU A 540 19.10 2.25 1.29
CA LEU A 540 17.78 2.09 1.88
C LEU A 540 16.77 2.88 1.05
N ALA A 541 15.83 2.19 0.42
CA ALA A 541 14.68 2.82 -0.23
C ALA A 541 13.40 2.42 0.48
N ALA A 542 12.64 3.40 0.96
CA ALA A 542 11.41 3.10 1.68
C ALA A 542 10.29 4.10 1.42
N ILE A 543 9.06 3.59 1.38
CA ILE A 543 7.84 4.40 1.34
C ILE A 543 7.58 4.97 2.74
N THR A 544 7.20 6.24 2.81
CA THR A 544 6.92 6.98 4.05
C THR A 544 5.82 8.03 3.82
N SER A 545 5.42 8.73 4.88
CA SER A 545 4.50 9.87 4.78
C SER A 545 5.29 11.15 4.54
N ASN A 546 4.68 12.16 3.92
CA ASN A 546 5.28 13.48 3.78
C ASN A 546 5.37 14.27 5.12
N ALA A 547 4.77 13.78 6.19
CA ALA A 547 4.55 14.55 7.42
C ALA A 547 5.86 14.98 8.11
N TRP A 548 6.90 14.13 8.08
CA TRP A 548 8.20 14.42 8.69
C TRP A 548 8.96 15.55 7.98
N LEU A 549 8.59 15.91 6.74
CA LEU A 549 9.21 17.03 6.03
C LEU A 549 8.93 18.38 6.71
N GLY A 550 7.75 18.54 7.34
CA GLY A 550 7.30 19.81 7.89
C GLY A 550 7.06 19.84 9.40
N LYS A 551 6.76 18.70 10.03
CA LYS A 551 6.45 18.62 11.46
C LYS A 551 7.70 18.68 12.34
N ASN A 552 7.53 19.15 13.58
CA ASN A 552 8.64 19.34 14.53
C ASN A 552 9.37 18.03 14.89
N TYR A 553 8.67 16.88 14.97
CA TYR A 553 9.36 15.61 15.22
C TYR A 553 10.31 15.22 14.09
N GLY A 554 10.04 15.70 12.87
CA GLY A 554 10.86 15.43 11.70
C GLY A 554 12.25 16.06 11.78
N LEU A 555 12.49 17.05 12.65
CA LEU A 555 13.81 17.67 12.80
C LEU A 555 14.88 16.65 13.23
N GLN A 556 14.57 15.84 14.25
CA GLN A 556 15.48 14.79 14.70
C GLN A 556 15.72 13.75 13.60
N PHE A 557 14.66 13.38 12.87
CA PHE A 557 14.77 12.42 11.77
C PHE A 557 15.64 12.96 10.63
N LYS A 558 15.44 14.22 10.20
CA LYS A 558 16.29 14.89 9.20
C LYS A 558 17.76 14.92 9.62
N LYS A 559 18.03 15.26 10.89
CA LYS A 559 19.39 15.23 11.44
C LYS A 559 19.98 13.82 11.38
N PHE A 560 19.23 12.81 11.79
CA PHE A 560 19.63 11.41 11.67
C PHE A 560 19.93 11.03 10.21
N LEU A 561 19.10 11.43 9.25
CA LEU A 561 19.36 11.16 7.83
C LEU A 561 20.69 11.78 7.38
N LEU A 562 20.93 13.06 7.68
CA LEU A 562 22.15 13.76 7.28
C LEU A 562 23.41 13.30 8.03
N ASP A 563 23.27 12.79 9.26
CA ASP A 563 24.37 12.25 10.05
C ASP A 563 24.85 10.88 9.52
N ASN A 564 24.04 10.17 8.71
CA ASN A 564 24.30 8.75 8.37
C ASN A 564 24.17 8.42 6.87
N PHE A 565 23.52 9.25 6.07
CA PHE A 565 23.16 8.95 4.69
C PHE A 565 23.38 10.13 3.73
N HIS A 566 23.65 9.79 2.47
CA HIS A 566 23.40 10.62 1.32
C HIS A 566 21.96 10.40 0.90
N ILE A 567 21.16 11.46 0.89
CA ILE A 567 19.78 11.40 0.42
C ILE A 567 19.80 11.57 -1.10
N LYS A 568 19.66 10.48 -1.86
CA LYS A 568 19.72 10.52 -3.33
C LYS A 568 18.44 11.14 -3.90
N TYR A 569 17.30 10.58 -3.50
CA TYR A 569 15.98 11.01 -3.97
C TYR A 569 14.98 11.14 -2.84
N ILE A 570 14.10 12.14 -2.95
CA ILE A 570 12.80 12.15 -2.27
C ILE A 570 11.75 12.36 -3.36
N VAL A 571 10.83 11.41 -3.51
CA VAL A 571 9.90 11.37 -4.65
C VAL A 571 8.45 11.46 -4.17
N LYS A 572 7.66 12.32 -4.81
CA LYS A 572 6.21 12.46 -4.58
C LYS A 572 5.42 12.37 -5.88
N SER A 573 4.13 12.06 -5.78
CA SER A 573 3.17 12.23 -6.88
C SER A 573 2.24 13.42 -6.62
N ASN A 574 2.01 14.22 -7.66
CA ASN A 574 0.92 15.21 -7.71
C ASN A 574 -0.31 14.64 -8.44
N ALA A 575 -0.17 13.58 -9.23
CA ALA A 575 -1.23 13.08 -10.10
C ALA A 575 -2.17 12.08 -9.44
N GLU A 576 -1.73 11.41 -8.38
CA GLU A 576 -2.51 10.41 -7.66
C GLU A 576 -2.01 10.21 -6.23
N HIS A 577 -2.89 9.69 -5.36
CA HIS A 577 -2.46 9.07 -4.12
C HIS A 577 -2.09 7.61 -4.37
N TRP A 578 -0.86 7.24 -4.03
CA TRP A 578 -0.44 5.84 -4.08
C TRP A 578 -1.22 4.94 -3.10
N PHE A 579 -1.81 5.51 -2.04
CA PHE A 579 -2.67 4.82 -1.08
C PHE A 579 -3.93 5.64 -0.78
N ARG A 580 -5.06 5.28 -1.39
CA ARG A 580 -6.31 6.08 -1.42
C ARG A 580 -6.93 6.38 -0.04
N ASP A 581 -6.78 5.46 0.92
CA ASP A 581 -7.42 5.58 2.25
C ASP A 581 -6.50 6.14 3.34
N SER A 582 -5.26 6.49 3.00
CA SER A 582 -4.38 7.18 3.94
C SER A 582 -4.94 8.59 4.25
N LYS A 583 -4.67 9.10 5.47
CA LYS A 583 -4.97 10.49 5.86
C LYS A 583 -3.81 11.46 5.60
N VAL A 584 -2.62 10.93 5.31
CA VAL A 584 -1.38 11.66 5.00
C VAL A 584 -0.85 11.25 3.63
N SER A 585 -0.21 12.17 2.91
CA SER A 585 0.25 11.89 1.54
C SER A 585 1.54 11.07 1.62
N THR A 586 1.70 10.11 0.72
CA THR A 586 2.89 9.24 0.69
C THR A 586 3.95 9.78 -0.24
N ILE A 587 5.21 9.52 0.14
CA ILE A 587 6.42 9.76 -0.63
C ILE A 587 7.29 8.51 -0.51
N PHE A 588 8.31 8.36 -1.34
CA PHE A 588 9.39 7.44 -1.03
C PHE A 588 10.72 8.18 -1.03
N ILE A 589 11.67 7.64 -0.27
CA ILE A 589 13.00 8.19 -0.09
C ILE A 589 14.03 7.11 -0.40
N THR A 590 15.11 7.49 -1.07
CA THR A 590 16.25 6.62 -1.40
C THR A 590 17.51 7.19 -0.75
N LEU A 591 18.14 6.40 0.10
CA LEU A 591 19.23 6.77 0.99
C LEU A 591 20.44 5.88 0.73
N GLU A 592 21.59 6.44 0.42
CA GLU A 592 22.84 5.68 0.37
C GLU A 592 23.59 5.85 1.70
N ARG A 593 23.99 4.74 2.33
CA ARG A 593 24.69 4.77 3.62
C ARG A 593 26.05 5.41 3.46
N GLY A 594 26.31 6.45 4.25
CA GLY A 594 27.52 7.26 4.19
C GLY A 594 27.18 8.74 4.01
N ILE A 595 28.03 9.63 4.51
CA ILE A 595 27.80 11.07 4.34
C ILE A 595 28.42 11.50 3.01
N SER A 596 27.64 12.18 2.17
CA SER A 596 28.09 12.71 0.88
C SER A 596 27.77 14.20 0.76
N SER A 597 28.64 14.94 0.07
CA SER A 597 28.40 16.33 -0.33
C SER A 597 27.56 16.45 -1.59
N LEU A 598 27.22 15.34 -2.25
CA LEU A 598 26.36 15.34 -3.43
C LEU A 598 24.97 15.91 -3.09
N PRO A 599 24.34 16.64 -4.02
CA PRO A 599 23.02 17.19 -3.78
C PRO A 599 21.94 16.10 -3.73
N THR A 600 20.79 16.48 -3.16
CA THR A 600 19.58 15.66 -3.10
C THR A 600 18.60 16.11 -4.16
N LYS A 601 18.00 15.16 -4.87
CA LYS A 601 16.96 15.41 -5.88
C LYS A 601 15.56 15.22 -5.29
N PHE A 602 14.79 16.30 -5.21
CA PHE A 602 13.37 16.27 -4.88
C PHE A 602 12.56 16.13 -6.18
N VAL A 603 11.95 14.97 -6.39
CA VAL A 603 11.29 14.59 -7.65
C VAL A 603 9.78 14.64 -7.49
N THR A 604 9.10 15.28 -8.44
CA THR A 604 7.64 15.36 -8.50
C THR A 604 7.13 14.70 -9.77
N LEU A 605 6.20 13.75 -9.62
CA LEU A 605 5.52 13.07 -10.72
C LEU A 605 4.17 13.75 -11.01
N ASN A 606 3.95 14.13 -12.26
CA ASN A 606 2.71 14.78 -12.72
C ASN A 606 1.84 13.85 -13.58
N PHE A 607 2.07 12.54 -13.52
CA PHE A 607 1.31 11.50 -14.21
C PHE A 607 0.97 10.35 -13.25
N LYS A 608 -0.07 9.57 -13.56
CA LYS A 608 -0.38 8.34 -12.81
C LYS A 608 0.57 7.24 -13.25
N LEU A 609 1.05 6.43 -12.31
CA LEU A 609 2.06 5.43 -12.59
C LEU A 609 1.63 4.45 -13.69
N GLU A 610 0.36 4.04 -13.70
CA GLU A 610 -0.23 3.13 -14.70
C GLU A 610 -0.30 3.72 -16.12
N ASP A 611 -0.23 5.05 -16.28
CA ASP A 611 -0.27 5.70 -17.59
C ASP A 611 1.09 5.65 -18.32
N VAL A 612 2.19 5.37 -17.59
CA VAL A 612 3.56 5.49 -18.09
C VAL A 612 4.38 4.22 -17.90
N PHE A 613 4.17 3.51 -16.79
CA PHE A 613 4.91 2.30 -16.47
C PHE A 613 4.10 1.06 -16.79
N ASP A 614 4.78 0.08 -17.37
CA ASP A 614 4.26 -1.24 -17.64
C ASP A 614 5.18 -2.27 -16.97
N VAL A 615 4.59 -3.20 -16.22
CA VAL A 615 5.31 -4.26 -15.52
C VAL A 615 5.97 -5.25 -16.48
N GLU A 616 5.50 -5.33 -17.74
CA GLU A 616 6.11 -6.15 -18.79
C GLU A 616 7.40 -5.52 -19.34
N SER A 617 7.58 -4.20 -19.22
CA SER A 617 8.74 -3.45 -19.74
C SER A 617 9.55 -2.82 -18.61
N LEU A 618 10.35 -3.63 -17.92
CA LEU A 618 11.17 -3.18 -16.79
C LEU A 618 12.20 -2.10 -17.16
N GLN A 619 12.58 -1.99 -18.44
CA GLN A 619 13.49 -0.96 -18.95
C GLN A 619 12.97 0.47 -18.69
N HIS A 620 11.66 0.67 -18.63
CA HIS A 620 11.08 2.00 -18.39
C HIS A 620 11.45 2.53 -16.99
N PHE A 621 11.59 1.67 -15.98
CA PHE A 621 11.99 2.07 -14.63
C PHE A 621 13.46 2.48 -14.57
N GLU A 622 14.35 1.74 -15.25
CA GLU A 622 15.77 2.10 -15.38
C GLU A 622 15.94 3.43 -16.13
N ASN A 623 15.23 3.60 -17.25
CA ASN A 623 15.25 4.84 -18.04
C ASN A 623 14.75 6.04 -17.22
N PHE A 624 13.74 5.85 -16.38
CA PHE A 624 13.21 6.90 -15.51
C PHE A 624 14.30 7.47 -14.57
N TYR A 625 15.07 6.61 -13.90
CA TYR A 625 16.16 7.07 -13.04
C TYR A 625 17.33 7.64 -13.85
N THR A 626 17.61 7.10 -15.03
CA THR A 626 18.62 7.66 -15.95
C THR A 626 18.25 9.09 -16.36
N GLU A 627 16.99 9.36 -16.70
CA GLU A 627 16.51 10.70 -17.04
C GLU A 627 16.59 11.66 -15.86
N ILE A 628 16.15 11.24 -14.67
CA ILE A 628 16.25 12.06 -13.45
C ILE A 628 17.70 12.33 -13.09
N ASP A 629 18.59 11.34 -13.26
CA ASP A 629 19.99 11.51 -12.92
C ASP A 629 20.72 12.50 -13.81
N ASN A 630 20.21 12.69 -15.04
CA ASN A 630 20.76 13.58 -16.06
C ASN A 630 19.85 14.79 -16.35
N CYS A 631 18.96 15.19 -15.42
CA CYS A 631 18.03 16.30 -15.65
C CYS A 631 18.72 17.67 -15.80
N ASP A 632 19.89 17.84 -15.20
CA ASP A 632 20.75 19.03 -15.24
C ASP A 632 21.90 18.92 -16.27
N ASN A 633 21.96 17.81 -17.01
CA ASN A 633 22.94 17.61 -18.05
C ASN A 633 22.55 18.42 -19.30
N SER A 634 23.37 19.39 -19.70
CA SER A 634 23.11 20.28 -20.85
C SER A 634 22.96 19.55 -22.19
N ILE A 635 23.43 18.30 -22.30
CA ILE A 635 23.26 17.46 -23.50
C ILE A 635 21.83 16.89 -23.56
N ASN A 636 21.17 16.70 -22.42
CA ASN A 636 19.82 16.15 -22.35
C ASN A 636 18.77 17.23 -22.71
N LYS A 637 18.37 17.24 -23.98
CA LYS A 637 17.37 18.19 -24.51
C LYS A 637 15.93 17.92 -24.05
N ASN A 638 15.69 16.83 -23.30
CA ASN A 638 14.37 16.51 -22.76
C ASN A 638 14.05 17.32 -21.50
N TRP A 639 14.97 18.15 -21.01
CA TRP A 639 14.80 18.94 -19.79
C TRP A 639 15.06 20.42 -20.04
N ASN A 640 14.26 21.24 -19.38
CA ASN A 640 14.44 22.69 -19.35
C ASN A 640 14.73 23.12 -17.91
N GLU A 641 15.77 23.92 -17.72
CA GLU A 641 15.98 24.66 -16.47
C GLU A 641 14.83 25.66 -16.30
N ASP A 642 14.26 25.72 -15.10
CA ASP A 642 13.18 26.63 -14.79
C ASP A 642 13.66 28.09 -14.82
N SER A 643 12.94 28.93 -15.56
CA SER A 643 13.31 30.33 -15.76
C SER A 643 13.32 31.18 -14.46
N GLN A 644 12.59 30.73 -13.44
CA GLN A 644 12.47 31.39 -12.13
C GLN A 644 13.45 30.80 -11.12
N PHE A 645 13.74 29.51 -11.25
CA PHE A 645 14.33 28.68 -10.22
C PHE A 645 15.47 27.82 -10.79
N LYS A 646 16.69 28.37 -10.81
CA LYS A 646 17.86 27.77 -11.48
C LYS A 646 18.24 26.34 -11.08
N ASN A 647 17.80 25.88 -9.91
CA ASN A 647 18.05 24.52 -9.43
C ASN A 647 16.82 23.61 -9.60
N VAL A 648 15.91 23.98 -10.49
CA VAL A 648 14.69 23.24 -10.82
C VAL A 648 14.69 22.95 -12.30
N TYR A 649 14.42 21.70 -12.64
CA TYR A 649 14.42 21.19 -14.00
C TYR A 649 13.06 20.55 -14.27
N GLN A 650 12.47 20.91 -15.39
CA GLN A 650 11.18 20.36 -15.84
C GLN A 650 11.40 19.57 -17.12
N LYS A 651 10.86 18.36 -17.18
CA LYS A 651 10.86 17.58 -18.41
C LYS A 651 9.99 18.31 -19.44
N THR A 652 10.38 18.30 -20.71
CA THR A 652 9.74 19.07 -21.80
C THR A 652 8.27 18.70 -22.02
N ASP A 653 7.87 17.48 -21.66
CA ASP A 653 6.49 17.00 -21.71
C ASP A 653 5.66 17.32 -20.44
N GLY A 654 6.26 17.98 -19.43
CA GLY A 654 5.64 18.34 -18.17
C GLY A 654 5.42 17.19 -17.18
N THR A 655 5.84 15.97 -17.52
CA THR A 655 5.54 14.76 -16.72
C THR A 655 6.33 14.70 -15.41
N ILE A 656 7.55 15.25 -15.39
CA ILE A 656 8.45 15.20 -14.22
C ILE A 656 9.03 16.58 -13.93
N THR A 657 9.11 16.92 -12.65
CA THR A 657 9.85 18.07 -12.15
C THR A 657 10.88 17.62 -11.11
N VAL A 658 12.12 18.10 -11.22
CA VAL A 658 13.21 17.79 -10.28
C VAL A 658 13.76 19.09 -9.72
N SER A 659 13.78 19.22 -8.39
CA SER A 659 14.55 20.27 -7.72
C SER A 659 15.79 19.67 -7.07
N ILE A 660 16.95 20.25 -7.39
CA ILE A 660 18.25 19.84 -6.86
C ILE A 660 18.58 20.72 -5.65
N VAL A 661 18.82 20.11 -4.49
CA VAL A 661 19.09 20.80 -3.24
C VAL A 661 20.46 20.41 -2.71
N GLU A 662 21.32 21.40 -2.53
CA GLU A 662 22.68 21.23 -2.02
C GLU A 662 22.70 20.69 -0.59
N HIS A 663 23.66 19.80 -0.30
CA HIS A 663 23.85 19.22 1.03
C HIS A 663 24.04 20.30 2.11
N SER A 664 24.82 21.35 1.81
CA SER A 664 25.04 22.48 2.74
C SER A 664 23.74 23.18 3.14
N HIS A 665 22.79 23.25 2.22
CA HIS A 665 21.49 23.85 2.49
C HIS A 665 20.62 22.94 3.35
N LEU A 666 20.63 21.63 3.11
CA LEU A 666 19.96 20.68 4.00
C LEU A 666 20.49 20.77 5.44
N ILE A 667 21.80 20.93 5.63
CA ILE A 667 22.39 21.13 6.96
C ILE A 667 21.91 22.46 7.58
N ASN A 668 21.99 23.57 6.84
CA ASN A 668 21.54 24.87 7.32
C ASN A 668 20.05 24.87 7.69
N SER A 669 19.23 24.14 6.93
CA SER A 669 17.79 24.02 7.10
C SER A 669 17.38 23.42 8.47
N LEU A 670 18.29 22.66 9.13
CA LEU A 670 18.07 22.15 10.48
C LEU A 670 18.03 23.28 11.51
N SER A 671 18.89 24.28 11.36
CA SER A 671 18.96 25.42 12.30
C SER A 671 17.75 26.35 12.18
N THR A 672 17.17 26.43 10.97
CA THR A 672 16.01 27.27 10.65
C THR A 672 14.67 26.52 10.72
N ASN A 673 14.69 25.21 11.05
CA ASN A 673 13.51 24.33 11.11
C ASN A 673 12.65 24.34 9.83
N GLU A 674 13.31 24.46 8.67
CA GLU A 674 12.63 24.59 7.37
C GLU A 674 11.79 23.37 7.02
N ASN A 675 10.66 23.61 6.35
CA ASN A 675 9.81 22.56 5.83
C ASN A 675 10.39 22.02 4.51
N TRP A 676 10.93 20.80 4.51
CA TRP A 676 11.52 20.21 3.30
C TRP A 676 10.49 19.92 2.19
N ALA A 677 9.18 20.02 2.47
CA ALA A 677 8.17 19.92 1.43
C ALA A 677 8.25 21.07 0.41
N THR A 678 8.85 22.22 0.79
CA THR A 678 9.08 23.34 -0.13
C THR A 678 10.13 23.02 -1.18
N PHE A 679 11.06 22.10 -0.87
CA PHE A 679 12.14 21.71 -1.76
C PHE A 679 11.66 20.95 -3.00
N PHE A 680 10.41 20.47 -3.04
CA PHE A 680 9.81 19.98 -4.29
C PHE A 680 9.50 21.10 -5.29
N ILE A 681 9.50 22.36 -4.85
CA ILE A 681 9.25 23.54 -5.68
C ILE A 681 10.59 24.15 -6.05
N ASN A 682 11.36 24.52 -5.02
CA ASN A 682 12.65 25.15 -5.13
C ASN A 682 13.37 25.13 -3.76
N GLN A 683 14.69 25.27 -3.78
CA GLN A 683 15.53 25.38 -2.58
C GLN A 683 15.19 26.61 -1.73
N ASN A 684 14.91 27.78 -2.33
CA ASN A 684 14.48 28.97 -1.61
C ASN A 684 13.60 29.90 -2.48
N PRO A 685 12.27 29.66 -2.54
CA PRO A 685 11.36 30.49 -3.33
C PRO A 685 11.19 31.92 -2.81
N LEU A 686 11.66 32.22 -1.58
CA LEU A 686 11.48 33.52 -0.92
C LEU A 686 12.78 34.32 -0.80
N LYS A 687 13.89 33.83 -1.36
CA LYS A 687 15.24 34.39 -1.22
C LYS A 687 15.29 35.90 -1.51
N VAL A 688 14.54 36.36 -2.50
CA VAL A 688 14.51 37.79 -2.92
C VAL A 688 13.98 38.70 -1.80
N PHE A 689 13.13 38.18 -0.90
CA PHE A 689 12.50 38.97 0.15
C PHE A 689 13.23 38.91 1.49
N GLU A 690 14.16 37.96 1.69
CA GLU A 690 14.73 37.63 3.01
C GLU A 690 15.26 38.83 3.79
N GLN A 691 15.94 39.77 3.11
CA GLN A 691 16.51 40.97 3.75
C GLN A 691 15.47 41.95 4.30
N LYS A 692 14.20 41.79 3.91
CA LYS A 692 13.07 42.65 4.33
C LYS A 692 12.05 41.89 5.17
N LEU A 693 12.27 40.60 5.41
CA LEU A 693 11.38 39.74 6.20
C LEU A 693 11.94 39.58 7.62
N ILE A 694 11.05 39.59 8.61
CA ILE A 694 11.34 39.26 10.00
C ILE A 694 10.48 38.10 10.47
N ASN A 695 10.95 37.35 11.47
CA ASN A 695 10.04 36.59 12.31
C ASN A 695 9.38 37.58 13.29
N PRO A 696 8.05 37.80 13.21
CA PRO A 696 7.36 38.77 14.05
C PRO A 696 7.26 38.34 15.53
N PHE A 697 7.46 37.07 15.88
CA PHE A 697 7.46 36.62 17.27
C PHE A 697 8.85 36.75 17.91
N PRO A 698 8.97 37.21 19.17
CA PRO A 698 7.94 37.83 20.02
C PRO A 698 7.85 39.36 19.86
N ASN A 699 8.67 39.95 19.00
CA ASN A 699 8.94 41.39 19.00
C ASN A 699 7.80 42.26 18.45
N VAL A 700 7.00 41.73 17.52
CA VAL A 700 5.87 42.42 16.87
C VAL A 700 4.54 41.88 17.39
N TYR A 701 4.46 40.58 17.66
CA TYR A 701 3.28 39.95 18.27
C TYR A 701 3.63 38.85 19.25
N ASP A 702 2.68 38.54 20.14
CA ASP A 702 2.59 37.25 20.81
C ASP A 702 1.60 36.32 20.09
N THR A 703 1.78 35.01 20.20
CA THR A 703 0.86 34.03 19.61
C THR A 703 0.68 32.79 20.47
N GLY A 704 -0.54 32.25 20.43
CA GLY A 704 -0.92 31.06 21.16
C GLY A 704 -2.06 30.30 20.48
N ARG A 705 -2.42 29.19 21.10
CA ARG A 705 -3.60 28.43 20.70
C ARG A 705 -4.86 29.15 21.19
N GLY A 706 -5.98 29.01 20.48
CA GLY A 706 -7.29 29.31 21.06
C GLY A 706 -7.68 28.33 22.18
N THR A 707 -8.74 28.67 22.91
CA THR A 707 -9.22 27.95 24.08
C THR A 707 -9.60 26.51 23.76
N ARG A 708 -8.99 25.55 24.46
CA ARG A 708 -9.35 24.14 24.43
C ARG A 708 -10.35 23.85 25.55
N THR A 709 -11.56 23.45 25.16
CA THR A 709 -12.66 23.14 26.08
C THR A 709 -12.65 21.71 26.61
N GLY A 710 -12.00 20.78 25.88
CA GLY A 710 -12.11 19.33 26.13
C GLY A 710 -13.44 18.72 25.65
N TRP A 711 -14.55 19.45 25.77
CA TRP A 711 -15.88 19.04 25.33
C TRP A 711 -16.74 20.23 24.85
N ASP A 712 -16.65 20.56 23.56
CA ASP A 712 -17.31 21.75 22.99
C ASP A 712 -18.83 21.77 23.24
N ASP A 713 -19.51 20.61 23.27
CA ASP A 713 -20.97 20.54 23.47
C ASP A 713 -21.42 21.07 24.84
N MET A 714 -20.56 21.02 25.85
CA MET A 714 -20.82 21.56 27.18
C MET A 714 -20.44 23.05 27.26
N PHE A 715 -19.28 23.40 26.72
CA PHE A 715 -18.69 24.72 26.96
C PHE A 715 -19.02 25.76 25.90
N ILE A 716 -19.50 25.38 24.71
CA ILE A 716 -19.78 26.32 23.62
C ILE A 716 -21.27 26.34 23.33
N ILE A 717 -21.89 27.48 23.62
CA ILE A 717 -23.33 27.65 23.59
C ILE A 717 -23.66 28.73 22.56
N SER A 718 -24.39 28.36 21.52
CA SER A 718 -24.87 29.33 20.54
C SER A 718 -25.88 30.29 21.17
N ASN A 719 -25.94 31.52 20.65
CA ASN A 719 -26.95 32.51 21.02
C ASN A 719 -28.38 31.94 20.87
N LYS A 720 -28.59 31.05 19.89
CA LYS A 720 -29.88 30.34 19.69
C LYS A 720 -30.17 29.33 20.79
N GLN A 721 -29.19 28.51 21.18
CA GLN A 721 -29.35 27.56 22.29
C GLN A 721 -29.62 28.27 23.61
N ASN A 722 -28.96 29.42 23.85
CA ASN A 722 -29.16 30.11 25.11
C ASN A 722 -30.56 30.74 25.25
N LYS A 723 -31.32 30.92 24.16
CA LYS A 723 -32.73 31.35 24.25
C LYS A 723 -33.60 30.36 25.03
N SER A 724 -33.29 29.07 24.94
CA SER A 724 -34.02 28.02 25.68
C SER A 724 -33.35 27.64 27.00
N LEU A 725 -32.01 27.67 27.05
CA LEU A 725 -31.27 27.33 28.27
C LEU A 725 -31.32 28.44 29.32
N GLN A 726 -31.44 29.70 28.89
CA GLN A 726 -31.49 30.89 29.75
C GLN A 726 -30.36 30.95 30.79
N ILE A 727 -29.16 30.49 30.42
CA ILE A 727 -28.00 30.57 31.30
C ILE A 727 -27.68 32.04 31.56
N GLU A 728 -27.36 32.31 32.82
CA GLU A 728 -27.09 33.63 33.36
C GLU A 728 -25.88 34.25 32.66
N GLN A 729 -25.99 35.53 32.31
CA GLN A 729 -25.01 36.22 31.45
C GLN A 729 -23.60 36.27 32.06
N GLU A 730 -23.47 36.22 33.39
CA GLU A 730 -22.17 36.24 34.06
C GLU A 730 -21.30 35.03 33.75
N PHE A 731 -21.90 33.90 33.33
CA PHE A 731 -21.16 32.70 32.95
C PHE A 731 -20.94 32.60 31.44
N LEU A 732 -21.35 33.59 30.65
CA LEU A 732 -21.29 33.55 29.19
C LEU A 732 -20.40 34.66 28.64
N ILE A 733 -19.30 34.27 28.00
CA ILE A 733 -18.39 35.21 27.34
C ILE A 733 -18.40 34.92 25.84
N SER A 734 -18.50 35.94 24.98
CA SER A 734 -18.52 35.72 23.53
C SER A 734 -17.22 35.06 23.05
N ILE A 735 -17.35 34.06 22.16
CA ILE A 735 -16.24 33.30 21.60
C ILE A 735 -16.41 33.14 20.09
N LEU A 736 -15.32 33.36 19.35
CA LEU A 736 -15.27 32.99 17.94
C LEU A 736 -14.98 31.49 17.82
N LYS A 737 -15.99 30.71 17.42
CA LYS A 737 -15.93 29.24 17.46
C LYS A 737 -15.17 28.67 16.28
N SER A 738 -15.35 29.23 15.08
CA SER A 738 -14.77 28.66 13.87
C SER A 738 -14.51 29.68 12.76
N SER A 739 -13.65 29.31 11.83
CA SER A 739 -13.39 30.10 10.63
C SER A 739 -14.58 30.18 9.66
N GLN A 740 -15.66 29.42 9.89
CA GLN A 740 -16.89 29.56 9.09
C GLN A 740 -17.64 30.85 9.39
N GLU A 741 -17.48 31.40 10.60
CA GLU A 741 -18.03 32.72 10.98
C GLU A 741 -17.24 33.87 10.35
N ILE A 742 -16.09 33.59 9.73
CA ILE A 742 -15.18 34.58 9.17
C ILE A 742 -15.33 34.64 7.65
N LYS A 743 -15.71 35.82 7.16
CA LYS A 743 -15.83 36.11 5.72
C LYS A 743 -14.90 37.23 5.26
N THR A 744 -14.65 38.22 6.10
CA THR A 744 -13.86 39.42 5.82
C THR A 744 -12.59 39.44 6.65
N ILE A 745 -11.60 40.26 6.25
CA ILE A 745 -10.40 40.49 7.07
C ILE A 745 -10.75 41.35 8.29
N ASP A 746 -11.53 42.42 8.13
CA ASP A 746 -12.10 43.20 9.24
C ASP A 746 -13.32 42.46 9.81
N TYR A 747 -13.15 41.78 10.95
CA TYR A 747 -14.22 41.10 11.66
C TYR A 747 -14.84 42.04 12.70
N ASN A 748 -16.00 42.58 12.33
CA ASN A 748 -16.76 43.55 13.13
C ASN A 748 -18.17 43.05 13.54
N ILE A 749 -18.44 41.76 13.37
CA ILE A 749 -19.73 41.13 13.71
C ILE A 749 -19.65 40.52 15.11
N LYS A 750 -20.77 40.54 15.86
CA LYS A 750 -20.86 39.84 17.14
C LYS A 750 -20.81 38.31 16.94
N PRO A 751 -19.95 37.56 17.67
CA PRO A 751 -19.90 36.10 17.54
C PRO A 751 -21.24 35.40 17.79
N GLU A 752 -21.49 34.30 17.07
CA GLU A 752 -22.72 33.51 17.22
C GLU A 752 -22.72 32.69 18.52
N TYR A 753 -21.54 32.44 19.08
CA TYR A 753 -21.34 31.54 20.21
C TYR A 753 -20.81 32.28 21.44
N ASN A 754 -21.11 31.71 22.60
CA ASN A 754 -20.52 32.06 23.88
C ASN A 754 -19.83 30.84 24.48
N ILE A 755 -18.76 31.07 25.22
CA ILE A 755 -18.11 30.10 26.06
C ILE A 755 -18.72 30.17 27.47
N PHE A 756 -19.08 29.01 28.00
CA PHE A 756 -19.55 28.84 29.37
C PHE A 756 -18.35 28.77 30.32
N VAL A 757 -18.27 29.70 31.26
CA VAL A 757 -17.17 29.83 32.22
C VAL A 757 -17.77 29.91 33.60
N CYS A 758 -17.51 28.90 34.44
CA CYS A 758 -18.06 28.83 35.79
C CYS A 758 -17.03 28.29 36.76
N ASP A 759 -16.83 29.01 37.87
CA ASP A 759 -15.92 28.61 38.93
C ASP A 759 -16.55 28.69 40.34
N LYS A 760 -17.88 28.84 40.40
CA LYS A 760 -18.67 28.77 41.63
C LYS A 760 -18.95 27.30 41.98
N ASP A 761 -19.10 27.03 43.28
CA ASP A 761 -19.47 25.71 43.77
C ASP A 761 -20.93 25.36 43.47
N GLU A 762 -21.26 24.07 43.56
CA GLU A 762 -22.59 23.58 43.22
C GLU A 762 -23.69 24.11 44.15
N ASP A 763 -23.39 24.39 45.42
CA ASP A 763 -24.39 24.89 46.37
C ASP A 763 -24.79 26.33 46.03
N VAL A 764 -23.81 27.19 45.75
CA VAL A 764 -24.04 28.56 45.25
C VAL A 764 -24.76 28.54 43.91
N LEU A 765 -24.37 27.67 42.98
CA LEU A 765 -25.04 27.54 41.69
C LEU A 765 -26.50 27.12 41.85
N LYS A 766 -26.79 26.21 42.77
CA LYS A 766 -28.15 25.73 43.02
C LYS A 766 -29.04 26.81 43.66
N SER A 767 -28.49 27.66 44.54
CA SER A 767 -29.24 28.71 45.22
C SER A 767 -29.41 29.99 44.39
N GLU A 768 -28.37 30.40 43.67
CA GLU A 768 -28.31 31.73 43.02
C GLU A 768 -28.36 31.67 41.49
N TYR A 769 -27.98 30.54 40.88
CA TYR A 769 -27.78 30.41 39.42
C TYR A 769 -28.39 29.11 38.85
N PRO A 770 -29.72 28.93 38.97
CA PRO A 770 -30.39 27.66 38.70
C PRO A 770 -30.23 27.15 37.26
N ASN A 771 -30.03 28.05 36.28
CA ASN A 771 -29.89 27.63 34.88
C ASN A 771 -28.47 27.12 34.57
N ALA A 772 -27.43 27.79 35.08
CA ALA A 772 -26.06 27.29 35.04
C ALA A 772 -25.94 25.93 35.74
N TYR A 773 -26.55 25.78 36.93
CA TYR A 773 -26.60 24.51 37.66
C TYR A 773 -27.24 23.39 36.81
N LYS A 774 -28.41 23.67 36.22
CA LYS A 774 -29.12 22.71 35.36
C LYS A 774 -28.29 22.31 34.13
N HIS A 775 -27.58 23.26 33.52
CA HIS A 775 -26.68 23.00 32.40
C HIS A 775 -25.55 22.06 32.79
N ILE A 776 -24.89 22.28 33.93
CA ILE A 776 -23.83 21.40 34.44
C ILE A 776 -24.36 19.99 34.71
N LYS A 777 -25.49 19.87 35.42
CA LYS A 777 -26.07 18.56 35.77
C LYS A 777 -26.51 17.73 34.57
N LYS A 778 -26.84 18.36 33.44
CA LYS A 778 -27.09 17.67 32.17
C LYS A 778 -25.88 16.84 31.71
N PHE A 779 -24.66 17.32 31.95
CA PHE A 779 -23.42 16.68 31.49
C PHE A 779 -22.78 15.75 32.52
N GLU A 780 -23.19 15.79 33.79
CA GLU A 780 -22.63 14.98 34.88
C GLU A 780 -22.67 13.46 34.60
N LYS A 781 -23.74 12.98 33.93
CA LYS A 781 -23.90 11.57 33.55
C LYS A 781 -23.43 11.26 32.12
N SER A 782 -22.92 12.26 31.40
CA SER A 782 -22.44 12.09 30.03
C SER A 782 -21.06 11.45 30.00
N LYS A 783 -20.76 10.76 28.90
CA LYS A 783 -19.48 10.11 28.64
C LYS A 783 -18.81 10.75 27.44
N ASN A 784 -17.47 10.75 27.44
CA ASN A 784 -16.68 11.12 26.28
C ASN A 784 -16.84 10.08 25.15
N LYS A 785 -16.18 10.31 24.01
CA LYS A 785 -16.22 9.40 22.85
C LYS A 785 -15.61 8.01 23.09
N THR A 786 -14.88 7.82 24.19
CA THR A 786 -14.26 6.54 24.58
C THR A 786 -15.00 5.86 25.74
N GLY A 787 -16.16 6.38 26.16
CA GLY A 787 -17.00 5.79 27.20
C GLY A 787 -16.64 6.17 28.64
N VAL A 788 -15.71 7.09 28.85
CA VAL A 788 -15.29 7.58 30.18
C VAL A 788 -16.18 8.76 30.61
N PRO A 789 -16.67 8.82 31.87
CA PRO A 789 -17.49 9.93 32.36
C PRO A 789 -16.82 11.30 32.21
N LEU A 790 -17.58 12.32 31.78
CA LEU A 790 -17.05 13.68 31.63
C LEU A 790 -16.48 14.27 32.92
N PRO A 791 -17.09 14.08 34.11
CA PRO A 791 -16.50 14.57 35.36
C PRO A 791 -15.09 14.06 35.61
N GLU A 792 -14.78 12.82 35.20
CA GLU A 792 -13.45 12.23 35.33
C GLU A 792 -12.45 12.85 34.33
N VAL A 793 -12.86 12.95 33.05
CA VAL A 793 -12.01 13.46 31.95
C VAL A 793 -11.70 14.96 32.08
N LEU A 794 -12.68 15.74 32.54
CA LEU A 794 -12.58 17.19 32.68
C LEU A 794 -12.07 17.61 34.07
N THR A 795 -11.76 16.66 34.95
CA THR A 795 -11.26 16.94 36.31
C THR A 795 -10.08 17.90 36.24
N ASN A 796 -10.21 19.03 36.92
CA ASN A 796 -9.13 19.96 37.12
C ASN A 796 -8.54 19.77 38.52
N LYS A 797 -7.21 19.65 38.64
CA LYS A 797 -6.54 19.34 39.93
C LYS A 797 -6.88 20.33 41.06
N ASN A 798 -7.31 21.54 40.73
CA ASN A 798 -7.50 22.64 41.70
C ASN A 798 -8.90 23.31 41.68
N LYS A 799 -9.90 22.78 40.93
CA LYS A 799 -11.27 23.34 40.86
C LYS A 799 -12.30 22.25 40.46
N PHE A 800 -13.56 22.64 40.25
CA PHE A 800 -14.64 21.75 39.81
C PHE A 800 -14.39 21.20 38.39
N TRP A 801 -14.93 20.01 38.10
CA TRP A 801 -14.79 19.34 36.79
C TRP A 801 -15.41 20.13 35.63
N TYR A 802 -16.31 21.07 35.93
CA TYR A 802 -16.95 21.97 34.96
C TYR A 802 -16.27 23.34 34.86
N THR A 803 -15.16 23.56 35.56
CA THR A 803 -14.46 24.85 35.50
C THR A 803 -13.53 24.95 34.30
N LEU A 804 -13.76 25.97 33.48
CA LEU A 804 -12.94 26.31 32.31
C LEU A 804 -12.40 27.72 32.46
N LYS A 805 -11.07 27.88 32.30
CA LYS A 805 -10.44 29.20 32.16
C LYS A 805 -10.12 29.43 30.68
N PRO A 806 -10.74 30.43 30.02
CA PRO A 806 -10.40 30.75 28.63
C PRO A 806 -8.96 31.22 28.49
N GLU A 807 -8.41 31.02 27.30
CA GLU A 807 -7.15 31.64 26.88
C GLU A 807 -7.32 33.15 26.69
N GLU A 808 -6.21 33.87 26.73
CA GLU A 808 -6.20 35.33 26.54
C GLU A 808 -6.78 35.72 25.17
N ALA A 809 -7.62 36.76 25.19
CA ALA A 809 -8.24 37.29 23.98
C ALA A 809 -7.19 37.80 22.97
N ALA A 810 -7.53 37.73 21.69
CA ALA A 810 -6.64 38.09 20.60
C ALA A 810 -7.33 39.02 19.60
N ASN A 811 -6.55 39.90 18.98
CA ASN A 811 -7.03 40.85 17.97
C ASN A 811 -6.78 40.38 16.54
N ILE A 812 -5.88 39.43 16.30
CA ILE A 812 -5.66 38.81 14.99
C ILE A 812 -5.83 37.30 15.11
N PHE A 813 -6.40 36.66 14.08
CA PHE A 813 -6.64 35.23 14.08
C PHE A 813 -6.71 34.62 12.67
N ILE A 814 -6.39 33.33 12.61
CA ILE A 814 -6.40 32.51 11.39
C ILE A 814 -6.87 31.09 11.74
N SER A 815 -7.50 30.42 10.77
CA SER A 815 -7.85 28.99 10.88
C SER A 815 -6.62 28.12 11.10
N ILE A 816 -6.72 27.10 11.96
CA ILE A 816 -5.68 26.06 12.03
C ILE A 816 -5.71 25.12 10.81
N ASN A 817 -6.84 25.08 10.08
CA ASN A 817 -7.01 24.24 8.91
C ASN A 817 -7.56 25.03 7.72
N PRO A 818 -6.83 26.03 7.18
CA PRO A 818 -7.25 26.73 5.98
C PRO A 818 -7.30 25.77 4.80
N ALA A 819 -8.31 25.96 3.94
CA ALA A 819 -8.56 25.12 2.76
C ALA A 819 -8.46 25.98 1.49
N LYS A 820 -9.59 26.38 0.90
CA LYS A 820 -9.60 27.23 -0.31
C LYS A 820 -9.37 28.72 -0.03
N ARG A 821 -9.58 29.14 1.22
CA ARG A 821 -9.39 30.51 1.67
C ARG A 821 -8.28 30.54 2.71
N LEU A 822 -7.27 31.36 2.45
CA LEU A 822 -6.11 31.55 3.30
C LEU A 822 -5.92 33.05 3.53
N PHE A 823 -6.28 33.53 4.72
CA PHE A 823 -6.16 34.93 5.11
C PHE A 823 -6.15 35.05 6.64
N PHE A 824 -5.62 36.16 7.12
CA PHE A 824 -5.69 36.54 8.53
C PHE A 824 -6.83 37.54 8.70
N SER A 825 -7.66 37.35 9.72
CA SER A 825 -8.66 38.34 10.13
C SER A 825 -8.24 39.02 11.41
N PHE A 826 -8.81 40.20 11.64
CA PHE A 826 -8.62 40.93 12.88
C PHE A 826 -9.94 41.48 13.41
N SER A 827 -9.96 41.83 14.69
CA SER A 827 -11.02 42.61 15.30
C SER A 827 -10.44 43.76 16.11
N LYS A 828 -11.11 44.91 16.07
CA LYS A 828 -10.71 46.10 16.84
C LYS A 828 -10.79 45.89 18.35
N SER A 829 -11.64 44.98 18.80
CA SER A 829 -11.72 44.56 20.19
C SER A 829 -11.23 43.11 20.30
N PRO A 830 -10.25 42.79 21.16
CA PRO A 830 -9.78 41.42 21.32
C PRO A 830 -10.91 40.44 21.65
N LEU A 831 -10.89 39.26 21.02
CA LEU A 831 -11.90 38.22 21.16
C LEU A 831 -11.32 36.95 21.76
N ILE A 832 -12.11 36.23 22.54
CA ILE A 832 -11.79 34.85 22.92
C ILE A 832 -11.99 33.96 21.70
N LEU A 833 -11.05 33.06 21.45
CA LEU A 833 -11.05 32.16 20.30
C LEU A 833 -11.16 30.70 20.76
N ASN A 834 -11.79 29.87 19.94
CA ASN A 834 -11.73 28.42 20.09
C ASN A 834 -10.39 27.85 19.57
N GLN A 835 -9.99 26.68 20.07
CA GLN A 835 -8.82 25.91 19.60
C GLN A 835 -8.72 25.65 18.09
N ARG A 836 -9.78 25.86 17.31
CA ARG A 836 -9.78 25.80 15.84
C ARG A 836 -9.18 27.03 15.17
N LEU A 837 -8.81 28.04 15.95
CA LEU A 837 -8.15 29.25 15.50
C LEU A 837 -6.82 29.43 16.24
N VAL A 838 -5.85 30.04 15.56
CA VAL A 838 -4.64 30.55 16.19
C VAL A 838 -4.91 31.98 16.68
N ALA A 839 -4.49 32.26 17.91
CA ALA A 839 -4.59 33.55 18.56
C ALA A 839 -3.29 34.34 18.33
N ILE A 840 -3.39 35.55 17.78
CA ILE A 840 -2.27 36.48 17.60
C ILE A 840 -2.61 37.80 18.30
N ARG A 841 -1.72 38.27 19.16
CA ARG A 841 -1.88 39.44 20.01
C ARG A 841 -0.87 40.51 19.62
N VAL A 842 -1.38 41.61 19.10
CA VAL A 842 -0.59 42.79 18.69
C VAL A 842 -0.98 43.99 19.54
N ASN A 843 -0.07 44.96 19.71
CA ASN A 843 -0.41 46.25 20.28
C ASN A 843 -1.54 46.92 19.49
N MET A 844 -2.50 47.53 20.18
CA MET A 844 -3.71 48.11 19.57
C MET A 844 -3.43 49.09 18.43
N ASN A 845 -2.35 49.87 18.52
CA ASN A 845 -1.97 50.85 17.49
C ASN A 845 -1.42 50.21 16.20
N ASP A 846 -0.93 48.97 16.29
CA ASP A 846 -0.25 48.28 15.19
C ASP A 846 -1.12 47.18 14.55
N VAL A 847 -2.30 46.88 15.10
CA VAL A 847 -3.16 45.77 14.66
C VAL A 847 -3.42 45.83 13.16
N GLU A 848 -3.82 46.99 12.63
CA GLU A 848 -4.18 47.11 11.21
C GLU A 848 -2.97 46.93 10.28
N ILE A 849 -1.83 47.57 10.59
CA ILE A 849 -0.64 47.46 9.75
C ILE A 849 -0.03 46.05 9.82
N VAL A 850 -0.01 45.42 10.99
CA VAL A 850 0.46 44.04 11.13
C VAL A 850 -0.48 43.08 10.40
N THR A 851 -1.80 43.26 10.50
CA THR A 851 -2.76 42.44 9.76
C THR A 851 -2.61 42.60 8.25
N ALA A 852 -2.36 43.83 7.77
CA ALA A 852 -2.08 44.08 6.36
C ALA A 852 -0.83 43.30 5.91
N LEU A 853 0.28 43.43 6.62
CA LEU A 853 1.53 42.75 6.25
C LEU A 853 1.43 41.22 6.33
N LEU A 854 0.66 40.67 7.28
CA LEU A 854 0.35 39.24 7.35
C LEU A 854 -0.53 38.75 6.19
N ASN A 855 -1.35 39.62 5.60
CA ASN A 855 -2.16 39.30 4.42
C ASN A 855 -1.47 39.58 3.08
N SER A 856 -0.21 40.04 3.08
CA SER A 856 0.57 40.14 1.85
C SER A 856 0.75 38.78 1.19
N VAL A 857 0.82 38.74 -0.14
CA VAL A 857 1.06 37.49 -0.90
C VAL A 857 2.29 36.73 -0.40
N VAL A 858 3.35 37.43 0.01
CA VAL A 858 4.58 36.81 0.52
C VAL A 858 4.30 36.10 1.85
N SER A 859 3.61 36.76 2.78
CA SER A 859 3.21 36.15 4.06
C SER A 859 2.26 34.96 3.88
N LEU A 860 1.28 35.04 2.97
CA LEU A 860 0.38 33.93 2.68
C LEU A 860 1.13 32.76 2.02
N LEU A 861 2.08 33.05 1.13
CA LEU A 861 2.95 32.06 0.53
C LEU A 861 3.84 31.38 1.58
N ILE A 862 4.33 32.10 2.59
CA ILE A 862 5.05 31.49 3.72
C ILE A 862 4.17 30.50 4.48
N VAL A 863 2.90 30.85 4.74
CA VAL A 863 1.93 29.95 5.39
C VAL A 863 1.68 28.71 4.53
N GLU A 864 1.49 28.89 3.22
CA GLU A 864 1.27 27.80 2.28
C GLU A 864 2.47 26.84 2.22
N LEU A 865 3.67 27.39 2.05
CA LEU A 865 4.92 26.65 1.92
C LEU A 865 5.30 25.88 3.18
N ASN A 866 5.08 26.47 4.35
CA ASN A 866 5.51 25.87 5.62
C ASN A 866 4.39 25.11 6.34
N GLY A 867 3.14 25.24 5.89
CA GLY A 867 2.01 24.49 6.41
C GLY A 867 2.08 23.02 6.02
N VAL A 868 1.62 22.13 6.92
CA VAL A 868 1.60 20.69 6.64
C VAL A 868 0.30 20.35 5.89
N SER A 869 0.42 19.81 4.68
CA SER A 869 -0.76 19.38 3.90
C SER A 869 -1.43 18.15 4.51
N ARG A 870 -2.77 18.13 4.51
CA ARG A 870 -3.60 16.95 4.82
C ARG A 870 -4.25 16.42 3.54
N ASN A 871 -4.57 15.12 3.50
CA ASN A 871 -5.14 14.49 2.30
C ASN A 871 -6.49 15.06 1.83
N LEU A 872 -7.25 15.73 2.72
CA LEU A 872 -8.50 16.41 2.36
C LEU A 872 -8.30 17.82 1.76
N GLY A 873 -7.05 18.24 1.56
CA GLY A 873 -6.68 19.48 0.90
C GLY A 873 -6.63 20.73 1.79
N ALA A 874 -6.68 20.56 3.11
CA ALA A 874 -6.47 21.64 4.08
C ALA A 874 -5.05 21.60 4.66
N LEU A 875 -4.53 22.74 5.12
CA LEU A 875 -3.31 22.76 5.95
C LEU A 875 -3.60 22.27 7.36
N ASP A 876 -2.54 21.93 8.06
CA ASP A 876 -2.50 21.77 9.50
C ASP A 876 -1.49 22.75 10.09
N LEU A 877 -2.02 23.87 10.58
CA LEU A 877 -1.27 24.93 11.27
C LEU A 877 -1.43 24.78 12.78
N ASN A 878 -0.44 25.23 13.53
CA ASN A 878 -0.48 25.28 14.99
C ASN A 878 0.17 26.57 15.49
N ALA A 879 0.05 26.90 16.77
CA ALA A 879 0.62 28.13 17.31
C ALA A 879 2.17 28.16 17.21
N ASP A 880 2.83 27.01 17.33
CA ASP A 880 4.30 26.92 17.26
C ASP A 880 4.83 27.30 15.87
N PHE A 881 4.06 27.04 14.82
CA PHE A 881 4.35 27.53 13.47
C PHE A 881 4.55 29.06 13.47
N PHE A 882 3.65 29.79 14.12
CA PHE A 882 3.68 31.26 14.16
C PHE A 882 4.80 31.80 15.03
N LYS A 883 5.31 31.00 15.96
CA LYS A 883 6.50 31.35 16.77
C LYS A 883 7.80 31.13 16.02
N THR A 884 7.86 30.11 15.17
CA THR A 884 9.15 29.58 14.66
C THR A 884 9.36 29.77 13.17
N LYS A 885 8.30 29.70 12.36
CA LYS A 885 8.39 29.65 10.88
C LYS A 885 7.75 30.83 10.18
N MET A 886 6.81 31.52 10.84
CA MET A 886 6.14 32.66 10.24
C MET A 886 7.14 33.79 9.99
N LYS A 887 7.04 34.40 8.81
CA LYS A 887 7.74 35.64 8.50
C LYS A 887 6.76 36.64 7.88
N MET A 888 7.05 37.92 8.04
CA MET A 888 6.33 39.00 7.37
C MET A 888 7.31 40.12 7.03
N PHE A 889 6.93 41.00 6.12
CA PHE A 889 7.71 42.20 5.88
C PHE A 889 7.84 43.04 7.17
N ASP A 890 9.04 43.56 7.43
CA ASP A 890 9.35 44.28 8.67
C ASP A 890 8.66 45.67 8.72
N PRO A 891 7.70 45.89 9.64
CA PRO A 891 7.00 47.16 9.74
C PRO A 891 7.92 48.31 10.17
N SER A 892 9.08 48.04 10.78
CA SER A 892 10.05 49.06 11.19
C SER A 892 10.79 49.70 10.01
N LEU A 893 10.80 49.03 8.85
CA LEU A 893 11.41 49.55 7.62
C LEU A 893 10.48 50.51 6.85
N LEU A 894 9.24 50.71 7.33
CA LEU A 894 8.26 51.58 6.70
C LEU A 894 8.19 52.94 7.38
N THR A 895 8.24 53.99 6.57
CA THR A 895 7.84 55.35 6.99
C THR A 895 6.34 55.42 7.23
N ASP A 896 5.88 56.38 8.04
CA ASP A 896 4.43 56.59 8.28
C ASP A 896 3.67 56.88 6.98
N TYR A 897 4.30 57.56 6.02
CA TYR A 897 3.74 57.79 4.70
C TYR A 897 3.49 56.47 3.94
N GLN A 898 4.44 55.54 3.99
CA GLN A 898 4.28 54.22 3.36
C GLN A 898 3.24 53.38 4.09
N LYS A 899 3.23 53.39 5.43
CA LYS A 899 2.20 52.71 6.23
C LYS A 899 0.80 53.19 5.85
N ASN A 900 0.59 54.51 5.78
CA ASN A 900 -0.68 55.10 5.38
C ASN A 900 -1.11 54.71 3.97
N LYS A 901 -0.18 54.63 3.01
CA LYS A 901 -0.49 54.14 1.66
C LYS A 901 -0.93 52.67 1.65
N ILE A 902 -0.24 51.82 2.40
CA ILE A 902 -0.61 50.39 2.54
C ILE A 902 -2.00 50.29 3.16
N LEU A 903 -2.25 50.97 4.29
CA LEU A 903 -3.52 50.95 5.00
C LEU A 903 -4.68 51.44 4.13
N LYS A 904 -4.48 52.48 3.30
CA LYS A 904 -5.51 52.97 2.38
C LYS A 904 -5.93 51.92 1.34
N LYS A 905 -4.99 51.12 0.84
CA LYS A 905 -5.32 49.99 -0.06
C LYS A 905 -5.92 48.82 0.69
N PHE A 906 -5.41 48.54 1.90
CA PHE A 906 -5.92 47.50 2.78
C PHE A 906 -7.37 47.74 3.22
N GLU A 907 -7.78 48.99 3.44
CA GLU A 907 -9.16 49.34 3.83
C GLU A 907 -10.21 48.93 2.78
N VAL A 908 -9.82 48.90 1.50
CA VAL A 908 -10.70 48.41 0.43
C VAL A 908 -10.80 46.89 0.49
N LEU A 909 -9.66 46.21 0.61
CA LEU A 909 -9.58 44.75 0.66
C LEU A 909 -10.25 44.18 1.92
N ASN A 910 -10.06 44.82 3.07
CA ASN A 910 -10.42 44.22 4.35
C ASN A 910 -11.93 44.20 4.66
N LYS A 911 -12.72 45.05 3.98
CA LYS A 911 -14.18 45.10 4.04
C LYS A 911 -14.88 44.14 3.07
N ARG A 912 -14.16 43.60 2.08
CA ARG A 912 -14.70 42.66 1.10
C ARG A 912 -14.69 41.23 1.66
N ASP A 913 -15.68 40.43 1.24
CA ASP A 913 -15.66 38.98 1.45
C ASP A 913 -14.45 38.36 0.74
N MET A 914 -13.65 37.60 1.48
CA MET A 914 -12.51 36.86 0.95
C MET A 914 -13.00 35.68 0.10
N LEU A 915 -12.52 35.64 -1.14
CA LEU A 915 -12.92 34.63 -2.13
C LEU A 915 -12.02 33.40 -2.04
N ASP A 916 -12.45 32.34 -2.72
CA ASP A 916 -11.59 31.18 -2.95
C ASP A 916 -10.37 31.57 -3.81
N TYR A 917 -9.26 30.86 -3.63
CA TYR A 917 -7.97 31.16 -4.25
C TYR A 917 -8.02 31.32 -5.79
N ASP A 918 -8.91 30.60 -6.49
CA ASP A 918 -9.07 30.71 -7.95
C ASP A 918 -9.54 32.11 -8.39
N TYR A 919 -10.20 32.86 -7.51
CA TYR A 919 -10.78 34.17 -7.81
C TYR A 919 -10.12 35.31 -7.04
N GLU A 920 -9.54 35.05 -5.87
CA GLU A 920 -8.99 36.09 -4.99
C GLU A 920 -7.81 36.84 -5.63
N PHE A 921 -6.86 36.10 -6.21
CA PHE A 921 -5.61 36.67 -6.73
C PHE A 921 -5.73 37.30 -8.12
N ILE A 922 -6.93 37.35 -8.68
CA ILE A 922 -7.25 38.11 -9.90
C ILE A 922 -8.04 39.39 -9.59
N GLN A 923 -8.41 39.63 -8.33
CA GLN A 923 -9.16 40.83 -7.95
C GLN A 923 -8.29 42.08 -8.01
N LYS A 924 -8.87 43.18 -8.50
CA LYS A 924 -8.17 44.45 -8.69
C LYS A 924 -7.70 45.05 -7.36
N ASP A 925 -8.54 45.05 -6.34
CA ASP A 925 -8.21 45.54 -5.00
C ASP A 925 -7.03 44.76 -4.38
N ARG A 926 -7.03 43.43 -4.56
CA ARG A 926 -5.97 42.53 -4.12
C ARG A 926 -4.64 42.81 -4.84
N ILE A 927 -4.66 42.94 -6.16
CA ILE A 927 -3.49 43.30 -6.97
C ILE A 927 -2.92 44.65 -6.52
N GLU A 928 -3.78 45.68 -6.41
CA GLU A 928 -3.34 47.02 -6.00
C GLU A 928 -2.75 47.04 -4.58
N PHE A 929 -3.30 46.24 -3.67
CA PHE A 929 -2.79 46.08 -2.31
C PHE A 929 -1.39 45.47 -2.28
N ASP A 930 -1.19 44.31 -2.93
CA ASP A 930 0.12 43.64 -2.94
C ASP A 930 1.17 44.43 -3.74
N GLN A 931 0.79 45.12 -4.83
CA GLN A 931 1.67 46.06 -5.52
C GLN A 931 2.13 47.21 -4.60
N GLN A 932 1.22 47.75 -3.78
CA GLN A 932 1.55 48.81 -2.84
C GLN A 932 2.53 48.31 -1.76
N ILE A 933 2.37 47.07 -1.27
CA ILE A 933 3.32 46.46 -0.34
C ILE A 933 4.70 46.33 -1.00
N LEU A 934 4.78 45.66 -2.16
CA LEU A 934 6.06 45.44 -2.87
C LEU A 934 6.79 46.76 -3.14
N ASN A 935 6.09 47.76 -3.67
CA ASN A 935 6.65 49.10 -3.89
C ASN A 935 7.16 49.76 -2.61
N SER A 936 6.44 49.62 -1.49
CA SER A 936 6.83 50.22 -0.21
C SER A 936 8.12 49.61 0.36
N PHE A 937 8.41 48.35 0.02
CA PHE A 937 9.66 47.66 0.41
C PHE A 937 10.76 47.71 -0.67
N GLY A 938 10.52 48.42 -1.78
CA GLY A 938 11.50 48.61 -2.86
C GLY A 938 11.58 47.47 -3.87
N PHE A 939 10.57 46.59 -3.92
CA PHE A 939 10.51 45.50 -4.89
C PHE A 939 9.77 45.91 -6.18
N LYS A 940 10.25 45.36 -7.29
CA LYS A 940 9.65 45.49 -8.62
C LYS A 940 8.31 44.74 -8.69
N ILE A 941 7.24 45.42 -9.13
CA ILE A 941 5.88 44.84 -9.17
C ILE A 941 5.72 43.72 -10.19
N GLU A 942 6.63 43.61 -11.17
CA GLU A 942 6.65 42.58 -12.21
C GLU A 942 6.85 41.17 -11.63
N ILE A 943 7.28 41.05 -10.36
CA ILE A 943 7.34 39.76 -9.66
C ILE A 943 5.96 39.27 -9.21
N LEU A 944 4.96 40.15 -9.10
CA LEU A 944 3.67 39.83 -8.49
C LEU A 944 2.90 38.71 -9.22
N PRO A 945 2.77 38.71 -10.57
CA PRO A 945 2.10 37.62 -11.27
C PRO A 945 2.73 36.25 -10.99
N LYS A 946 4.06 36.21 -10.83
CA LYS A 946 4.81 34.99 -10.50
C LYS A 946 4.50 34.50 -9.08
N LEU A 947 4.39 35.40 -8.11
CA LEU A 947 4.00 35.04 -6.74
C LEU A 947 2.57 34.50 -6.68
N TYR A 948 1.65 35.07 -7.47
CA TYR A 948 0.27 34.62 -7.56
C TYR A 948 0.15 33.24 -8.21
N SER A 949 0.83 33.00 -9.33
CA SER A 949 0.87 31.67 -9.96
C SER A 949 1.43 30.65 -8.98
N LEU A 950 2.57 30.92 -8.35
CA LEU A 950 3.15 30.02 -7.36
C LEU A 950 2.18 29.71 -6.20
N LEU A 951 1.58 30.73 -5.58
CA LEU A 951 0.66 30.51 -4.46
C LEU A 951 -0.61 29.75 -4.88
N THR A 952 -1.21 30.12 -6.01
CA THR A 952 -2.45 29.49 -6.49
C THR A 952 -2.23 28.07 -6.97
N GLU A 953 -1.09 27.76 -7.60
CA GLU A 953 -0.72 26.39 -7.99
C GLU A 953 -0.48 25.51 -6.77
N LEU A 954 0.17 26.02 -5.71
CA LEU A 954 0.35 25.29 -4.47
C LEU A 954 -0.98 24.96 -3.80
N ILE A 955 -1.85 25.96 -3.67
CA ILE A 955 -3.18 25.75 -3.10
C ILE A 955 -3.99 24.79 -3.98
N ARG A 956 -3.94 24.93 -5.31
CA ARG A 956 -4.64 24.05 -6.26
C ARG A 956 -4.18 22.61 -6.11
N ASN A 957 -2.87 22.37 -6.19
CA ASN A 957 -2.30 21.03 -6.02
C ASN A 957 -2.71 20.43 -4.68
N ARG A 958 -2.67 21.21 -3.58
CA ARG A 958 -3.13 20.74 -2.28
C ARG A 958 -4.62 20.41 -2.26
N VAL A 959 -5.48 21.33 -2.73
CA VAL A 959 -6.94 21.22 -2.61
C VAL A 959 -7.51 20.15 -3.54
N GLU A 960 -6.95 20.03 -4.74
CA GLU A 960 -7.40 19.08 -5.76
C GLU A 960 -6.93 17.65 -5.51
N MET A 961 -5.88 17.45 -4.68
CA MET A 961 -5.40 16.10 -4.34
C MET A 961 -6.54 15.18 -3.91
N LYS A 962 -7.55 15.65 -3.18
CA LYS A 962 -8.67 14.78 -2.74
C LYS A 962 -9.55 14.21 -3.88
N PHE A 963 -9.44 14.77 -5.09
CA PHE A 963 -10.22 14.37 -6.28
C PHE A 963 -9.40 13.54 -7.27
N ARG A 964 -8.09 13.43 -7.05
CA ARG A 964 -7.15 12.62 -7.81
C ARG A 964 -6.98 11.28 -7.12
#